data_AF-A0A8T5UPJ1-F1
#
_entry.id   AF-A0A8T5UPJ1-F1
#
_cell.length_a   1.000
_cell.length_b   1.000
_cell.length_c   1.000
_cell.angle_alpha   90.00
_cell.angle_beta   90.00
_cell.angle_gamma   90.00
#
_symmetry.space_group_name_H-M   'P 1'
#
loop_
_entity.id
_entity.type
_entity.pdbx_description
1 polymer ?
#
loop_
_entity_poly.entity_id
_entity_poly.type
_entity_poly.pdbx_seq_one_letter_code
_entity_poly.pdbx_strand_id
1 'polypeptide(L)'
;MITVKIKGGLGNQLFQYAFGRSLSYDLNTELSFDLSYFDTEYSKSLRHSIYGLKLFNIKENIETINFSNEIDEESSKHKYYQEASFNEITGFPSLNNFNNIQLPAYFDGYWQSEKYFIHNENIIRNELEFKIPLNGKNKIIAEDILDHNSVAMHIRRGDYHNQPHFGMCDTDYYNKSVSFIEKQVENPKFYIFSNDHQWVKKNIHIPHPTYHITHNDVEKGYEDLRLMSLCKHFIIANSSFSWWGAWLSRNNDKIVTIPNPWFISRLPGTRYIDKGKHFYPIKNDYSEVFNDSSLILFSLNPSKYSIDIPSIKNVDLKVDNNMLNIHTLGNNSKLYLKEIHKLNDNNEVIMKISLKTKSSDLIRLNYTTENSSTYNFNNSFHSYYYENEDIDIYVYLSKEVLLTNLMIEPATNKGSNITIKSLEIREIHNSKNYSSLFSNNISNTISKVISTEKHLTEIDNKLKKTEYKLEQTDKQLNQTQKQLKAYHESFMKMEKTEKKILFKYDSLKAHFYETQYLNNNGRPIIQRIISWFPSLYILLRMRKSGIKNALINMKGYQSIKKEHLLNIGYYLKNNSDVRISGKDPIIHYIYHGYKEGRKPNPTFDGDYYLEIHSDVKTLNLNPLVHYSLYGINEERITHNQVND
;
A
#
# COMPACT_ATOMS: atom_id res chain seq x y z
N MET A 1 29.21 -12.13 -11.17
CA MET A 1 28.39 -11.95 -9.96
C MET A 1 27.68 -10.61 -10.03
N ILE A 2 26.41 -10.58 -9.64
CA ILE A 2 25.60 -9.36 -9.54
C ILE A 2 25.29 -9.13 -8.08
N THR A 3 25.55 -7.93 -7.57
CA THR A 3 25.19 -7.53 -6.22
C THR A 3 24.19 -6.39 -6.28
N VAL A 4 23.03 -6.55 -5.63
CA VAL A 4 21.99 -5.52 -5.57
C VAL A 4 21.87 -4.99 -4.15
N LYS A 5 21.88 -3.66 -3.99
CA LYS A 5 21.60 -3.01 -2.72
C LYS A 5 20.12 -3.07 -2.38
N ILE A 6 19.78 -3.74 -1.28
CA ILE A 6 18.40 -3.87 -0.82
C ILE A 6 18.08 -2.73 0.14
N LYS A 7 17.07 -1.90 -0.18
CA LYS A 7 16.71 -0.71 0.60
C LYS A 7 15.21 -0.38 0.54
N GLY A 8 14.75 0.35 1.56
CA GLY A 8 13.36 0.78 1.70
C GLY A 8 12.42 -0.31 2.23
N GLY A 9 11.12 -0.08 2.12
CA GLY A 9 10.09 -1.04 2.59
C GLY A 9 9.90 -2.23 1.66
N LEU A 10 9.15 -3.24 2.12
CA LEU A 10 9.01 -4.54 1.45
C LEU A 10 8.70 -4.45 -0.05
N GLY A 11 7.75 -3.58 -0.46
CA GLY A 11 7.42 -3.41 -1.88
C GLY A 11 8.60 -2.94 -2.75
N ASN A 12 9.53 -2.16 -2.20
CA ASN A 12 10.73 -1.74 -2.91
C ASN A 12 11.76 -2.86 -2.97
N GLN A 13 11.91 -3.61 -1.88
CA GLN A 13 12.81 -4.76 -1.82
C GLN A 13 12.42 -5.82 -2.86
N LEU A 14 11.12 -6.04 -3.08
CA LEU A 14 10.63 -6.98 -4.10
C LEU A 14 10.99 -6.53 -5.53
N PHE A 15 10.95 -5.23 -5.83
CA PHE A 15 11.42 -4.71 -7.13
C PHE A 15 12.92 -4.90 -7.32
N GLN A 16 13.71 -4.59 -6.29
CA GLN A 16 15.17 -4.78 -6.30
C GLN A 16 15.54 -6.24 -6.48
N TYR A 17 14.84 -7.14 -5.79
CA TYR A 17 14.98 -8.58 -5.94
C TYR A 17 14.64 -9.01 -7.37
N ALA A 18 13.45 -8.66 -7.87
CA ALA A 18 12.98 -9.11 -9.17
C ALA A 18 13.89 -8.64 -10.31
N PHE A 19 14.34 -7.39 -10.26
CA PHE A 19 15.37 -6.85 -11.15
C PHE A 19 16.66 -7.66 -11.10
N GLY A 20 17.28 -7.76 -9.92
CA GLY A 20 18.57 -8.45 -9.76
C GLY A 20 18.50 -9.92 -10.15
N ARG A 21 17.40 -10.58 -9.80
CA ARG A 21 17.18 -11.99 -10.10
C ARG A 21 16.98 -12.23 -11.57
N SER A 22 16.12 -11.47 -12.24
CA SER A 22 15.95 -11.55 -13.68
C SER A 22 17.29 -11.34 -14.40
N LEU A 23 18.04 -10.31 -14.01
CA LEU A 23 19.33 -10.01 -14.61
C LEU A 23 20.37 -11.12 -14.37
N SER A 24 20.34 -11.75 -13.18
CA SER A 24 21.21 -12.89 -12.86
C SER A 24 20.95 -14.10 -13.75
N TYR A 25 19.69 -14.33 -14.13
CA TYR A 25 19.32 -15.36 -15.10
C TYR A 25 19.77 -15.00 -16.50
N ASP A 26 19.51 -13.76 -16.94
CA ASP A 26 19.86 -13.29 -18.29
C ASP A 26 21.38 -13.34 -18.54
N LEU A 27 22.19 -13.08 -17.51
CA LEU A 27 23.66 -13.09 -17.57
C LEU A 27 24.29 -14.41 -17.07
N ASN A 28 23.49 -15.40 -16.71
CA ASN A 28 23.92 -16.68 -16.16
C ASN A 28 25.00 -16.53 -15.04
N THR A 29 24.69 -15.73 -14.03
CA THR A 29 25.60 -15.40 -12.94
C THR A 29 24.90 -15.47 -11.59
N GLU A 30 25.65 -15.60 -10.50
CA GLU A 30 25.10 -15.54 -9.15
C GLU A 30 24.61 -14.13 -8.78
N LEU A 31 23.54 -14.10 -7.97
CA LEU A 31 22.97 -12.91 -7.33
C LEU A 31 23.37 -12.88 -5.86
N SER A 32 23.79 -11.71 -5.40
CA SER A 32 24.12 -11.38 -4.01
C SER A 32 23.39 -10.11 -3.56
N PHE A 33 23.18 -9.96 -2.25
CA PHE A 33 22.52 -8.80 -1.65
C PHE A 33 23.47 -8.01 -0.76
N ASP A 34 23.46 -6.69 -0.94
CA ASP A 34 24.03 -5.76 0.03
C ASP A 34 22.91 -5.23 0.93
N LEU A 35 22.99 -5.58 2.22
CA LEU A 35 22.03 -5.22 3.27
C LEU A 35 22.48 -4.05 4.14
N SER A 36 23.60 -3.40 3.83
CA SER A 36 24.21 -2.31 4.62
C SER A 36 23.25 -1.13 4.87
N TYR A 37 22.26 -0.91 4.00
CA TYR A 37 21.21 0.07 4.21
C TYR A 37 20.50 -0.11 5.55
N PHE A 38 20.22 -1.35 5.97
CA PHE A 38 19.49 -1.64 7.20
C PHE A 38 20.32 -1.40 8.48
N ASP A 39 21.64 -1.28 8.37
CA ASP A 39 22.53 -0.95 9.48
C ASP A 39 22.60 0.56 9.76
N THR A 40 22.17 1.39 8.82
CA THR A 40 22.21 2.86 8.94
C THR A 40 21.24 3.40 10.01
N GLU A 41 21.63 4.47 10.71
CA GLU A 41 20.75 5.16 11.67
C GLU A 41 19.49 5.70 11.00
N TYR A 42 19.61 6.18 9.76
CA TYR A 42 18.49 6.64 8.95
C TYR A 42 17.46 5.52 8.75
N SER A 43 17.89 4.34 8.30
CA SER A 43 17.01 3.18 8.17
C SER A 43 16.34 2.82 9.49
N LYS A 44 17.10 2.75 10.59
CA LYS A 44 16.59 2.42 11.93
C LYS A 44 15.54 3.41 12.42
N SER A 45 15.55 4.66 11.94
CA SER A 45 14.54 5.67 12.28
C SER A 45 13.21 5.51 11.51
N LEU A 46 13.21 4.77 10.40
CA LEU A 46 12.04 4.60 9.54
C LEU A 46 11.22 3.37 9.94
N ARG A 47 9.92 3.58 10.23
CA ARG A 47 8.99 2.51 10.68
C ARG A 47 8.90 1.29 9.74
N HIS A 48 9.16 1.46 8.44
CA HIS A 48 8.99 0.39 7.44
C HIS A 48 10.32 -0.21 6.92
N SER A 49 11.44 0.04 7.61
CA SER A 49 12.77 -0.33 7.14
C SER A 49 13.24 -1.67 7.71
N ILE A 50 12.46 -2.73 7.48
CA ILE A 50 12.78 -4.10 7.91
C ILE A 50 13.11 -4.94 6.67
N TYR A 51 14.21 -5.70 6.70
CA TYR A 51 14.54 -6.66 5.66
C TYR A 51 13.52 -7.81 5.63
N GLY A 52 12.71 -7.87 4.58
CA GLY A 52 11.57 -8.78 4.46
C GLY A 52 11.71 -9.87 3.40
N LEU A 53 12.75 -9.83 2.55
CA LEU A 53 12.96 -10.84 1.52
C LEU A 53 13.18 -12.26 2.08
N LYS A 54 13.68 -12.38 3.31
CA LYS A 54 13.84 -13.64 4.06
C LYS A 54 12.57 -14.48 4.20
N LEU A 55 11.40 -13.88 3.98
CA LEU A 55 10.09 -14.53 4.12
C LEU A 55 9.69 -15.37 2.90
N PHE A 56 10.37 -15.18 1.77
CA PHE A 56 10.05 -15.81 0.49
C PHE A 56 11.01 -16.94 0.15
N ASN A 57 10.64 -17.81 -0.79
CA ASN A 57 11.42 -18.95 -1.26
C ASN A 57 12.63 -18.57 -2.13
N ILE A 58 13.42 -17.61 -1.67
CA ILE A 58 14.62 -17.11 -2.33
C ILE A 58 15.88 -17.72 -1.70
N LYS A 59 16.92 -17.89 -2.53
CA LYS A 59 18.27 -18.22 -2.07
C LYS A 59 19.01 -16.92 -1.73
N GLU A 60 19.36 -16.75 -0.46
CA GLU A 60 20.03 -15.55 0.03
C GLU A 60 21.54 -15.75 0.02
N ASN A 61 22.24 -14.99 -0.82
CA ASN A 61 23.69 -14.82 -0.75
C ASN A 61 23.96 -13.39 -0.29
N ILE A 62 24.47 -13.19 0.92
CA ILE A 62 24.70 -11.85 1.48
C ILE A 62 26.16 -11.45 1.27
N GLU A 63 26.38 -10.27 0.70
CA GLU A 63 27.69 -9.67 0.52
C GLU A 63 27.69 -8.24 1.02
N THR A 64 28.60 -7.94 1.96
CA THR A 64 28.84 -6.57 2.39
C THR A 64 29.94 -5.97 1.53
N ILE A 65 29.61 -4.97 0.72
CA ILE A 65 30.60 -4.23 -0.07
C ILE A 65 30.87 -2.89 0.59
N ASN A 66 32.06 -2.75 1.17
CA ASN A 66 32.52 -1.49 1.74
C ASN A 66 32.99 -0.57 0.62
N PHE A 67 32.10 0.29 0.11
CA PHE A 67 32.52 1.48 -0.60
C PHE A 67 33.01 2.47 0.46
N SER A 68 34.33 2.62 0.63
CA SER A 68 34.87 3.75 1.38
C SER A 68 34.33 5.06 0.77
N ASN A 69 34.07 6.06 1.61
CA ASN A 69 33.45 7.35 1.22
C ASN A 69 34.24 8.19 0.19
N GLU A 70 35.32 7.65 -0.37
CA GLU A 70 36.03 8.20 -1.51
C GLU A 70 35.76 7.28 -2.70
N ILE A 71 35.14 7.86 -3.73
CA ILE A 71 34.90 7.24 -5.03
C ILE A 71 36.26 6.90 -5.64
N ASP A 72 36.78 5.72 -5.32
CA ASP A 72 37.80 5.03 -6.11
C ASP A 72 37.06 4.02 -7.00
N GLU A 73 36.47 4.50 -8.09
CA GLU A 73 35.90 3.65 -9.14
C GLU A 73 36.91 2.65 -9.72
N GLU A 74 38.22 2.85 -9.47
CA GLU A 74 39.31 2.00 -9.95
C GLU A 74 39.73 0.87 -8.98
N SER A 75 39.41 0.93 -7.68
CA SER A 75 39.85 -0.08 -6.70
C SER A 75 38.79 -1.14 -6.37
N SER A 76 37.52 -0.85 -6.68
CA SER A 76 36.40 -1.78 -6.58
C SER A 76 36.47 -2.83 -7.70
N LYS A 77 36.54 -4.12 -7.34
CA LYS A 77 36.35 -5.21 -8.31
C LYS A 77 35.00 -5.16 -9.03
N HIS A 78 34.02 -4.44 -8.48
CA HIS A 78 32.65 -4.33 -9.00
C HIS A 78 32.44 -3.06 -9.83
N LYS A 79 31.86 -3.18 -11.03
CA LYS A 79 31.38 -2.02 -11.79
C LYS A 79 30.07 -1.50 -11.18
N TYR A 80 30.05 -0.23 -10.80
CA TYR A 80 28.91 0.41 -10.15
C TYR A 80 27.88 0.92 -11.18
N TYR A 81 26.62 0.54 -10.98
CA TYR A 81 25.46 0.95 -11.77
C TYR A 81 24.44 1.61 -10.84
N GLN A 82 24.33 2.93 -10.93
CA GLN A 82 23.27 3.66 -10.26
C GLN A 82 22.05 3.75 -11.17
N GLU A 83 20.86 3.59 -10.61
CA GLU A 83 19.64 3.99 -11.31
C GLU A 83 19.74 5.50 -11.60
N ALA A 84 19.65 5.87 -12.89
CA ALA A 84 19.78 7.26 -13.30
C ALA A 84 18.79 8.13 -12.53
N SER A 85 19.27 9.26 -12.00
CA SER A 85 18.42 10.32 -11.46
C SER A 85 17.30 10.61 -12.45
N PHE A 86 16.07 10.71 -11.96
CA PHE A 86 14.85 11.05 -12.70
C PHE A 86 15.15 11.99 -13.88
N ASN A 87 15.09 11.50 -15.12
CA ASN A 87 15.36 12.33 -16.29
C ASN A 87 14.10 13.16 -16.57
N GLU A 88 14.15 14.46 -16.22
CA GLU A 88 13.03 15.41 -16.21
C GLU A 88 12.26 15.49 -17.55
N ILE A 89 12.89 15.07 -18.65
CA ILE A 89 12.38 15.19 -20.01
C ILE A 89 11.62 13.92 -20.48
N THR A 90 11.97 12.73 -19.97
CA THR A 90 11.40 11.46 -20.46
C THR A 90 10.54 10.73 -19.44
N GLY A 91 10.66 11.02 -18.15
CA GLY A 91 9.84 10.40 -17.10
C GLY A 91 10.08 8.90 -16.89
N PHE A 92 10.85 8.24 -17.75
CA PHE A 92 11.35 6.90 -17.53
C PHE A 92 12.70 7.00 -16.79
N PRO A 93 13.03 6.14 -15.79
CA PRO A 93 14.39 5.64 -15.76
C PRO A 93 14.59 5.05 -17.15
N SER A 94 15.50 5.60 -17.96
CA SER A 94 15.82 4.97 -19.25
C SER A 94 15.99 3.49 -18.93
N LEU A 95 15.26 2.61 -19.62
CA LEU A 95 15.61 1.19 -19.62
C LEU A 95 17.07 1.20 -20.05
N ASN A 96 17.97 1.15 -19.08
CA ASN A 96 19.38 1.19 -19.37
C ASN A 96 19.59 -0.04 -20.22
N ASN A 97 20.09 0.14 -21.44
CA ASN A 97 20.42 -0.98 -22.29
C ASN A 97 21.54 -1.73 -21.56
N PHE A 98 21.16 -2.75 -20.79
CA PHE A 98 22.02 -3.62 -20.01
C PHE A 98 22.78 -4.63 -20.89
N ASN A 99 22.75 -4.41 -22.22
CA ASN A 99 23.40 -5.24 -23.22
C ASN A 99 24.92 -5.37 -23.00
N ASN A 100 25.55 -4.45 -22.27
CA ASN A 100 26.99 -4.43 -22.00
C ASN A 100 27.32 -4.32 -20.50
N ILE A 101 26.71 -5.15 -19.64
CA ILE A 101 27.08 -5.20 -18.23
C ILE A 101 28.46 -5.85 -18.06
N GLN A 102 29.35 -5.17 -17.33
CA GLN A 102 30.64 -5.70 -16.92
C GLN A 102 30.51 -6.35 -15.54
N LEU A 103 30.90 -7.62 -15.44
CA LEU A 103 30.87 -8.40 -14.21
C LEU A 103 32.25 -8.41 -13.51
N PRO A 104 32.30 -8.41 -12.17
CA PRO A 104 31.15 -8.36 -11.28
C PRO A 104 30.53 -6.96 -11.22
N ALA A 105 29.21 -6.87 -11.03
CA ALA A 105 28.44 -5.63 -11.12
C ALA A 105 27.70 -5.33 -9.81
N TYR A 106 27.64 -4.06 -9.42
CA TYR A 106 26.91 -3.58 -8.25
C TYR A 106 25.79 -2.63 -8.68
N PHE A 107 24.57 -2.83 -8.19
CA PHE A 107 23.40 -2.04 -8.56
C PHE A 107 22.79 -1.32 -7.34
N ASP A 108 22.70 0.01 -7.41
CA ASP A 108 22.01 0.86 -6.42
C ASP A 108 20.83 1.59 -7.06
N GLY A 109 19.60 1.15 -6.75
CA GLY A 109 18.36 1.66 -7.34
C GLY A 109 17.11 1.05 -6.70
N TYR A 110 15.95 1.55 -7.07
CA TYR A 110 14.65 0.97 -6.71
C TYR A 110 14.05 0.11 -7.83
N TRP A 111 14.38 0.38 -9.10
CA TRP A 111 14.05 -0.49 -10.25
C TRP A 111 12.55 -0.81 -10.35
N GLN A 112 11.68 0.17 -10.09
CA GLN A 112 10.24 -0.02 -9.91
C GLN A 112 9.47 -0.18 -11.22
N SER A 113 9.86 -1.14 -12.06
CA SER A 113 9.18 -1.44 -13.32
C SER A 113 9.17 -2.94 -13.61
N GLU A 114 8.00 -3.47 -13.93
CA GLU A 114 7.81 -4.87 -14.35
C GLU A 114 8.65 -5.23 -15.58
N LYS A 115 8.92 -4.25 -16.44
CA LYS A 115 9.73 -4.44 -17.66
C LYS A 115 11.12 -5.00 -17.40
N TYR A 116 11.66 -4.81 -16.20
CA TYR A 116 12.96 -5.34 -15.85
C TYR A 116 12.96 -6.86 -15.63
N PHE A 117 11.81 -7.48 -15.40
CA PHE A 117 11.75 -8.88 -14.98
C PHE A 117 10.59 -9.71 -15.55
N ILE A 118 9.70 -9.11 -16.36
CA ILE A 118 8.51 -9.79 -16.89
C ILE A 118 8.83 -11.04 -17.73
N HIS A 119 9.94 -11.03 -18.48
CA HIS A 119 10.35 -12.19 -19.28
C HIS A 119 10.77 -13.39 -18.42
N ASN A 120 11.08 -13.17 -17.15
CA ASN A 120 11.38 -14.20 -16.16
C ASN A 120 10.25 -14.36 -15.12
N GLU A 121 9.01 -13.96 -15.46
CA GLU A 121 7.85 -13.94 -14.55
C GLU A 121 7.68 -15.23 -13.75
N ASN A 122 7.71 -16.40 -14.39
CA ASN A 122 7.50 -17.68 -13.73
C ASN A 122 8.51 -17.94 -12.60
N ILE A 123 9.78 -17.58 -12.83
CA ILE A 123 10.85 -17.70 -11.85
C ILE A 123 10.56 -16.77 -10.68
N ILE A 124 10.30 -15.49 -10.98
CA ILE A 124 10.06 -14.46 -9.97
C ILE A 124 8.86 -14.85 -9.10
N ARG A 125 7.74 -15.28 -9.70
CA ARG A 125 6.54 -15.68 -8.95
C ARG A 125 6.79 -16.87 -8.04
N ASN A 126 7.50 -17.89 -8.51
CA ASN A 126 7.76 -19.10 -7.74
C ASN A 126 8.71 -18.84 -6.56
N GLU A 127 9.73 -18.01 -6.76
CA GLU A 127 10.67 -17.65 -5.70
C GLU A 127 10.06 -16.68 -4.69
N LEU A 128 9.10 -15.84 -5.12
CA LEU A 128 8.32 -14.96 -4.25
C LEU A 128 7.10 -15.64 -3.59
N GLU A 129 7.10 -16.96 -3.49
CA GLU A 129 6.16 -17.69 -2.63
C GLU A 129 6.60 -17.65 -1.16
N PHE A 130 5.64 -17.49 -0.25
CA PHE A 130 5.91 -17.40 1.17
C PHE A 130 6.38 -18.76 1.74
N LYS A 131 7.54 -18.77 2.41
CA LYS A 131 8.10 -19.99 3.06
C LYS A 131 7.26 -20.48 4.24
N ILE A 132 6.59 -19.57 4.92
CA ILE A 132 5.88 -19.85 6.18
C ILE A 132 4.38 -20.04 5.88
N PRO A 133 3.74 -21.12 6.38
CA PRO A 133 2.31 -21.32 6.16
C PRO A 133 1.43 -20.27 6.84
N LEU A 134 0.22 -20.05 6.31
CA LEU A 134 -0.81 -19.24 6.96
C LEU A 134 -1.23 -19.86 8.29
N ASN A 135 -1.39 -19.02 9.31
CA ASN A 135 -1.85 -19.45 10.64
C ASN A 135 -2.83 -18.45 11.26
N GLY A 136 -3.48 -18.89 12.34
CA GLY A 136 -4.37 -18.05 13.16
C GLY A 136 -5.43 -17.31 12.35
N LYS A 137 -5.60 -16.02 12.66
CA LYS A 137 -6.60 -15.16 12.03
C LYS A 137 -6.36 -14.94 10.54
N ASN A 138 -5.10 -14.88 10.08
CA ASN A 138 -4.77 -14.72 8.67
C ASN A 138 -5.20 -15.94 7.84
N LYS A 139 -5.12 -17.15 8.39
CA LYS A 139 -5.63 -18.36 7.72
C LYS A 139 -7.14 -18.29 7.49
N ILE A 140 -7.90 -17.91 8.52
CA ILE A 140 -9.36 -17.80 8.43
C ILE A 140 -9.77 -16.74 7.39
N ILE A 141 -9.07 -15.60 7.36
CA ILE A 141 -9.34 -14.54 6.38
C ILE A 141 -8.95 -14.99 4.98
N ALA A 142 -7.84 -15.71 4.82
CA ALA A 142 -7.45 -16.26 3.52
C ALA A 142 -8.50 -17.23 2.96
N GLU A 143 -9.03 -18.12 3.80
CA GLU A 143 -10.14 -19.02 3.41
C GLU A 143 -11.38 -18.22 2.97
N ASP A 144 -11.73 -17.16 3.71
CA ASP A 144 -12.84 -16.26 3.36
C ASP A 144 -12.59 -15.49 2.04
N ILE A 145 -11.36 -15.01 1.81
CA ILE A 145 -10.96 -14.32 0.57
C ILE A 145 -11.13 -15.22 -0.66
N LEU A 146 -10.78 -16.51 -0.54
CA LEU A 146 -10.84 -17.47 -1.64
C LEU A 146 -12.29 -17.85 -1.99
N ASP A 147 -13.18 -17.88 -1.00
CA ASP A 147 -14.59 -18.26 -1.16
C ASP A 147 -15.47 -17.13 -1.77
N HIS A 148 -14.97 -15.89 -1.81
CA HIS A 148 -15.75 -14.74 -2.29
C HIS A 148 -15.16 -14.13 -3.57
N ASN A 149 -15.94 -13.27 -4.24
CA ASN A 149 -15.42 -12.34 -5.25
C ASN A 149 -14.66 -11.19 -4.56
N SER A 150 -13.45 -11.53 -4.10
CA SER A 150 -12.66 -10.71 -3.20
C SER A 150 -11.96 -9.56 -3.91
N VAL A 151 -12.06 -8.38 -3.32
CA VAL A 151 -11.45 -7.14 -3.79
C VAL A 151 -10.50 -6.61 -2.73
N ALA A 152 -9.19 -6.65 -2.97
CA ALA A 152 -8.22 -5.98 -2.11
C ALA A 152 -8.30 -4.47 -2.34
N MET A 153 -8.63 -3.69 -1.32
CA MET A 153 -8.56 -2.23 -1.37
C MET A 153 -7.48 -1.72 -0.40
N HIS A 154 -6.40 -1.17 -0.97
CA HIS A 154 -5.31 -0.61 -0.19
C HIS A 154 -5.42 0.92 -0.11
N ILE A 155 -5.43 1.46 1.11
CA ILE A 155 -5.50 2.90 1.38
C ILE A 155 -4.31 3.30 2.25
N ARG A 156 -3.39 4.07 1.67
CA ARG A 156 -2.18 4.56 2.35
C ARG A 156 -2.33 6.04 2.71
N ARG A 157 -2.34 6.35 4.02
CA ARG A 157 -2.52 7.73 4.52
C ARG A 157 -1.49 8.19 5.55
N GLY A 158 -0.88 7.27 6.29
CA GLY A 158 -0.01 7.57 7.44
C GLY A 158 1.18 8.48 7.13
N ASP A 159 2.23 7.94 6.50
CA ASP A 159 3.47 8.67 6.16
C ASP A 159 3.28 9.83 5.17
N TYR A 160 2.13 9.86 4.47
CA TYR A 160 1.81 10.85 3.45
C TYR A 160 1.20 12.14 4.03
N HIS A 161 0.72 12.12 5.29
CA HIS A 161 0.17 13.31 5.94
C HIS A 161 1.21 14.44 6.09
N ASN A 162 2.48 14.09 6.25
CA ASN A 162 3.60 15.03 6.39
C ASN A 162 4.39 15.24 5.09
N GLN A 163 4.02 14.56 4.00
CA GLN A 163 4.74 14.57 2.73
C GLN A 163 3.79 14.82 1.55
N PRO A 164 3.28 16.06 1.40
CA PRO A 164 2.23 16.39 0.45
C PRO A 164 2.66 16.37 -1.02
N HIS A 165 3.87 15.91 -1.34
CA HIS A 165 4.41 15.70 -2.68
C HIS A 165 4.12 14.30 -3.24
N PHE A 166 3.80 13.30 -2.40
CA PHE A 166 3.45 11.97 -2.90
C PHE A 166 2.03 11.88 -3.49
N GLY A 167 1.14 12.83 -3.16
CA GLY A 167 -0.26 12.82 -3.58
C GLY A 167 -1.05 11.70 -2.88
N MET A 168 -1.94 12.06 -1.96
CA MET A 168 -2.88 11.09 -1.39
C MET A 168 -3.97 10.82 -2.41
N CYS A 169 -4.28 9.54 -2.68
CA CYS A 169 -5.49 9.19 -3.43
C CYS A 169 -6.70 9.78 -2.70
N ASP A 170 -7.50 10.58 -3.41
CA ASP A 170 -8.70 11.19 -2.85
C ASP A 170 -9.83 10.17 -2.70
N THR A 171 -10.89 10.57 -2.00
CA THR A 171 -12.09 9.75 -1.81
C THR A 171 -12.78 9.44 -3.14
N ASP A 172 -12.69 10.35 -4.12
CA ASP A 172 -13.32 10.21 -5.44
C ASP A 172 -12.72 9.06 -6.24
N TYR A 173 -11.40 8.88 -6.18
CA TYR A 173 -10.71 7.73 -6.77
C TYR A 173 -11.25 6.40 -6.23
N TYR A 174 -11.36 6.28 -4.90
CA TYR A 174 -11.84 5.05 -4.29
C TYR A 174 -13.33 4.81 -4.62
N ASN A 175 -14.17 5.84 -4.55
CA ASN A 175 -15.59 5.74 -4.88
C ASN A 175 -15.79 5.30 -6.35
N LYS A 176 -15.09 5.93 -7.29
CA LYS A 176 -15.15 5.55 -8.72
C LYS A 176 -14.63 4.13 -8.96
N SER A 177 -13.57 3.73 -8.25
CA SER A 177 -13.02 2.37 -8.34
C SER A 177 -14.00 1.31 -7.82
N VAL A 178 -14.67 1.59 -6.70
CA VAL A 178 -15.73 0.71 -6.16
C VAL A 178 -16.86 0.58 -7.18
N SER A 179 -17.38 1.68 -7.72
CA SER A 179 -18.44 1.65 -8.73
C SER A 179 -18.02 0.97 -10.04
N PHE A 180 -16.74 1.03 -10.41
CA PHE A 180 -16.23 0.34 -11.59
C PHE A 180 -16.20 -1.18 -11.39
N ILE A 181 -15.78 -1.64 -10.21
CA ILE A 181 -15.76 -3.05 -9.83
C ILE A 181 -17.18 -3.60 -9.69
N GLU A 182 -18.09 -2.86 -9.06
CA GLU A 182 -19.50 -3.24 -8.90
C GLU A 182 -20.18 -3.58 -10.24
N LYS A 183 -19.83 -2.87 -11.32
CA LYS A 183 -20.39 -3.11 -12.66
C LYS A 183 -19.90 -4.39 -13.34
N GLN A 184 -18.79 -4.96 -12.87
CA GLN A 184 -18.09 -6.07 -13.55
C GLN A 184 -17.97 -7.32 -12.68
N VAL A 185 -18.06 -7.17 -11.37
CA VAL A 185 -17.87 -8.25 -10.41
C VAL A 185 -19.17 -8.45 -9.66
N GLU A 186 -19.76 -9.64 -9.80
CA GLU A 186 -20.98 -9.99 -9.08
C GLU A 186 -20.69 -10.15 -7.58
N ASN A 187 -21.53 -9.56 -6.71
CA ASN A 187 -21.43 -9.68 -5.25
C ASN A 187 -20.00 -9.47 -4.69
N PRO A 188 -19.33 -8.32 -4.97
CA PRO A 188 -17.96 -8.11 -4.56
C PRO A 188 -17.85 -7.96 -3.03
N LYS A 189 -16.80 -8.55 -2.44
CA LYS A 189 -16.47 -8.38 -1.01
C LYS A 189 -15.13 -7.68 -0.87
N PHE A 190 -15.10 -6.57 -0.15
CA PHE A 190 -13.94 -5.70 -0.04
C PHE A 190 -13.11 -6.02 1.20
N TYR A 191 -11.80 -6.21 1.02
CA TYR A 191 -10.83 -6.42 2.10
C TYR A 191 -9.93 -5.20 2.18
N ILE A 192 -10.01 -4.48 3.30
CA ILE A 192 -9.41 -3.16 3.46
C ILE A 192 -8.06 -3.28 4.15
N PHE A 193 -7.01 -2.84 3.45
CA PHE A 193 -5.65 -2.76 3.95
C PHE A 193 -5.29 -1.29 4.12
N SER A 194 -4.98 -0.85 5.34
CA SER A 194 -4.67 0.56 5.58
C SER A 194 -3.86 0.77 6.85
N ASN A 195 -3.01 1.81 6.84
CA ASN A 195 -2.40 2.31 8.07
C ASN A 195 -3.29 3.27 8.87
N ASP A 196 -4.50 3.59 8.37
CA ASP A 196 -5.47 4.48 9.04
C ASP A 196 -6.92 3.99 8.83
N HIS A 197 -7.26 2.84 9.42
CA HIS A 197 -8.61 2.29 9.31
C HIS A 197 -9.71 3.19 9.91
N GLN A 198 -9.37 4.04 10.88
CA GLN A 198 -10.34 4.97 11.47
C GLN A 198 -10.78 6.01 10.44
N TRP A 199 -9.83 6.59 9.70
CA TRP A 199 -10.16 7.49 8.61
C TRP A 199 -10.96 6.80 7.51
N VAL A 200 -10.58 5.56 7.12
CA VAL A 200 -11.30 4.82 6.08
C VAL A 200 -12.77 4.63 6.46
N LYS A 201 -13.06 4.17 7.68
CA LYS A 201 -14.44 3.98 8.16
C LYS A 201 -15.27 5.26 8.16
N LYS A 202 -14.62 6.42 8.35
CA LYS A 202 -15.31 7.72 8.39
C LYS A 202 -15.52 8.33 7.01
N ASN A 203 -14.64 8.07 6.04
CA ASN A 203 -14.56 8.86 4.79
C ASN A 203 -14.78 8.05 3.51
N ILE A 204 -14.70 6.72 3.56
CA ILE A 204 -14.92 5.85 2.40
C ILE A 204 -16.18 5.05 2.65
N HIS A 205 -17.19 5.25 1.80
CA HIS A 205 -18.44 4.51 1.86
C HIS A 205 -18.43 3.41 0.80
N ILE A 206 -18.60 2.17 1.23
CA ILE A 206 -18.59 0.99 0.37
C ILE A 206 -19.94 0.29 0.56
N PRO A 207 -20.83 0.28 -0.45
CA PRO A 207 -22.16 -0.32 -0.34
C PRO A 207 -22.14 -1.85 -0.47
N HIS A 208 -21.06 -2.51 -0.02
CA HIS A 208 -20.83 -3.94 -0.16
C HIS A 208 -20.20 -4.54 1.10
N PRO A 209 -20.29 -5.87 1.30
CA PRO A 209 -19.63 -6.55 2.42
C PRO A 209 -18.15 -6.17 2.48
N THR A 210 -17.71 -5.71 3.65
CA THR A 210 -16.37 -5.15 3.85
C THR A 210 -15.73 -5.73 5.11
N TYR A 211 -14.46 -6.13 5.00
CA TYR A 211 -13.64 -6.59 6.11
C TYR A 211 -12.39 -5.70 6.28
N HIS A 212 -12.17 -5.14 7.47
CA HIS A 212 -10.98 -4.35 7.76
C HIS A 212 -9.86 -5.21 8.37
N ILE A 213 -8.70 -5.23 7.74
CA ILE A 213 -7.53 -6.00 8.16
C ILE A 213 -6.75 -5.22 9.23
N THR A 214 -7.21 -5.27 10.48
CA THR A 214 -6.66 -4.43 11.57
C THR A 214 -5.72 -5.16 12.53
N HIS A 215 -5.48 -6.45 12.32
CA HIS A 215 -4.74 -7.30 13.28
C HIS A 215 -3.28 -7.55 12.89
N ASN A 216 -2.86 -7.15 11.69
CA ASN A 216 -1.47 -7.20 11.27
C ASN A 216 -0.82 -5.85 11.62
N ASP A 217 0.22 -5.88 12.44
CA ASP A 217 1.03 -4.71 12.74
C ASP A 217 2.14 -4.52 11.69
N VAL A 218 3.00 -3.54 11.90
CA VAL A 218 4.08 -3.20 10.96
C VAL A 218 5.07 -4.36 10.76
N GLU A 219 5.35 -5.14 11.82
CA GLU A 219 6.23 -6.31 11.73
C GLU A 219 5.60 -7.45 10.93
N LYS A 220 4.27 -7.52 10.94
CA LYS A 220 3.45 -8.47 10.16
C LYS A 220 2.91 -7.88 8.86
N GLY A 221 3.45 -6.76 8.36
CA GLY A 221 2.99 -6.18 7.10
C GLY A 221 3.10 -7.13 5.89
N TYR A 222 3.98 -8.14 5.94
CA TYR A 222 4.05 -9.19 4.92
C TYR A 222 2.79 -10.07 4.85
N GLU A 223 2.02 -10.17 5.95
CA GLU A 223 0.74 -10.86 6.00
C GLU A 223 -0.32 -10.10 5.21
N ASP A 224 -0.29 -8.77 5.24
CA ASP A 224 -1.18 -7.95 4.41
C ASP A 224 -0.88 -8.19 2.93
N LEU A 225 0.40 -8.20 2.54
CA LEU A 225 0.80 -8.52 1.17
C LEU A 225 0.33 -9.91 0.76
N ARG A 226 0.48 -10.90 1.65
CA ARG A 226 0.02 -12.28 1.44
C ARG A 226 -1.49 -12.34 1.21
N LEU A 227 -2.28 -11.73 2.08
CA LEU A 227 -3.73 -11.69 1.94
C LEU A 227 -4.16 -10.94 0.68
N MET A 228 -3.52 -9.81 0.35
CA MET A 228 -3.76 -9.09 -0.89
C MET A 228 -3.51 -10.00 -2.11
N SER A 229 -2.42 -10.76 -2.13
CA SER A 229 -2.08 -11.66 -3.25
C SER A 229 -3.09 -12.79 -3.47
N LEU A 230 -3.93 -13.10 -2.46
CA LEU A 230 -5.01 -14.09 -2.58
C LEU A 230 -6.31 -13.49 -3.13
N CYS A 231 -6.45 -12.16 -3.15
CA CYS A 231 -7.65 -11.52 -3.68
C CYS A 231 -7.77 -11.67 -5.20
N LYS A 232 -9.02 -11.65 -5.68
CA LYS A 232 -9.36 -11.81 -7.10
C LYS A 232 -9.26 -10.49 -7.88
N HIS A 233 -9.60 -9.36 -7.26
CA HIS A 233 -9.55 -8.02 -7.87
C HIS A 233 -8.91 -7.00 -6.91
N PHE A 234 -8.55 -5.81 -7.43
CA PHE A 234 -7.68 -4.87 -6.74
C PHE A 234 -8.08 -3.41 -6.97
N ILE A 235 -8.11 -2.64 -5.88
CA ILE A 235 -8.08 -1.17 -5.86
C ILE A 235 -6.79 -0.79 -5.14
N ILE A 236 -5.77 -0.36 -5.89
CA ILE A 236 -4.44 -0.11 -5.31
C ILE A 236 -4.21 1.38 -5.06
N ALA A 237 -3.40 1.69 -4.05
CA ALA A 237 -2.85 3.04 -3.87
C ALA A 237 -1.59 3.22 -4.73
N ASN A 238 -1.11 4.46 -4.84
CA ASN A 238 0.18 4.82 -5.41
C ASN A 238 1.35 4.35 -4.53
N SER A 239 1.51 3.03 -4.43
CA SER A 239 2.41 2.36 -3.49
C SER A 239 2.92 1.06 -4.11
N SER A 240 4.25 0.88 -4.13
CA SER A 240 4.91 -0.35 -4.58
C SER A 240 4.37 -1.59 -3.86
N PHE A 241 4.04 -1.45 -2.57
CA PHE A 241 3.44 -2.51 -1.77
C PHE A 241 2.11 -3.02 -2.34
N SER A 242 1.20 -2.12 -2.74
CA SER A 242 -0.08 -2.54 -3.31
C SER A 242 0.04 -3.01 -4.76
N TRP A 243 1.00 -2.47 -5.50
CA TRP A 243 1.34 -3.00 -6.82
C TRP A 243 1.76 -4.47 -6.74
N TRP A 244 2.64 -4.82 -5.79
CA TRP A 244 3.04 -6.22 -5.57
C TRP A 244 1.89 -7.11 -5.11
N GLY A 245 0.97 -6.61 -4.28
CA GLY A 245 -0.22 -7.37 -3.90
C GLY A 245 -1.06 -7.78 -5.11
N ALA A 246 -1.25 -6.87 -6.06
CA ALA A 246 -1.96 -7.15 -7.31
C ALA A 246 -1.14 -8.02 -8.27
N TRP A 247 0.17 -7.76 -8.39
CA TRP A 247 1.04 -8.49 -9.31
C TRP A 247 1.18 -9.95 -8.90
N LEU A 248 1.37 -10.25 -7.61
CA LEU A 248 1.54 -11.62 -7.10
C LEU A 248 0.27 -12.47 -7.19
N SER A 249 -0.91 -11.86 -7.37
CA SER A 249 -2.13 -12.61 -7.59
C SER A 249 -2.04 -13.47 -8.84
N ARG A 250 -2.36 -14.75 -8.66
CA ARG A 250 -2.41 -15.76 -9.74
C ARG A 250 -3.74 -15.71 -10.51
N ASN A 251 -4.66 -14.80 -10.16
CA ASN A 251 -5.90 -14.66 -10.89
C ASN A 251 -5.67 -13.96 -12.24
N ASN A 252 -5.99 -14.65 -13.34
CA ASN A 252 -5.88 -14.12 -14.70
C ASN A 252 -7.12 -13.30 -15.13
N ASP A 253 -8.21 -13.33 -14.36
CA ASP A 253 -9.41 -12.52 -14.60
C ASP A 253 -9.45 -11.29 -13.68
N LYS A 254 -8.32 -10.95 -13.04
CA LYS A 254 -8.24 -9.83 -12.10
C LYS A 254 -8.53 -8.49 -12.78
N ILE A 255 -9.27 -7.65 -12.06
CA ILE A 255 -9.47 -6.24 -12.37
C ILE A 255 -8.59 -5.46 -11.41
N VAL A 256 -7.80 -4.52 -11.93
CA VAL A 256 -6.90 -3.68 -11.12
C VAL A 256 -7.18 -2.22 -11.44
N THR A 257 -7.74 -1.48 -10.47
CA THR A 257 -7.86 -0.02 -10.58
C THR A 257 -6.62 0.64 -9.97
N ILE A 258 -6.11 1.67 -10.66
CA ILE A 258 -4.90 2.41 -10.29
C ILE A 258 -5.19 3.92 -10.25
N PRO A 259 -4.54 4.69 -9.36
CA PRO A 259 -4.67 6.14 -9.38
C PRO A 259 -4.02 6.71 -10.64
N ASN A 260 -4.69 7.70 -11.24
CA ASN A 260 -4.18 8.43 -12.40
C ASN A 260 -4.40 9.94 -12.19
N PRO A 261 -3.33 10.75 -12.10
CA PRO A 261 -1.92 10.37 -12.20
C PRO A 261 -1.43 9.56 -10.98
N TRP A 262 -0.36 8.78 -11.14
CA TRP A 262 0.22 7.98 -10.06
C TRP A 262 0.91 8.86 -8.99
N PHE A 263 1.52 9.97 -9.42
CA PHE A 263 2.05 11.03 -8.55
C PHE A 263 1.47 12.40 -8.95
N ILE A 264 1.19 13.27 -7.98
CA ILE A 264 0.73 14.64 -8.24
C ILE A 264 1.95 15.57 -8.25
N SER A 265 2.38 16.05 -9.42
CA SER A 265 3.42 17.10 -9.49
C SER A 265 2.86 18.46 -9.06
N ARG A 266 3.60 19.23 -8.23
CA ARG A 266 3.25 20.60 -7.82
C ARG A 266 3.84 21.64 -8.78
N LEU A 267 3.05 22.68 -9.14
CA LEU A 267 3.29 24.13 -8.95
C LEU A 267 2.28 24.95 -9.81
N PRO A 268 1.77 26.11 -9.34
CA PRO A 268 1.04 27.03 -10.22
C PRO A 268 2.01 27.57 -11.28
N GLY A 269 1.80 27.20 -12.55
CA GLY A 269 2.58 27.71 -13.68
C GLY A 269 3.41 26.68 -14.44
N THR A 270 3.54 25.43 -13.97
CA THR A 270 4.16 24.35 -14.75
C THR A 270 3.09 23.36 -15.20
N ARG A 271 2.86 23.27 -16.52
CA ARG A 271 2.00 22.24 -17.12
C ARG A 271 2.70 20.89 -17.04
N TYR A 272 2.69 20.25 -15.88
CA TYR A 272 2.94 18.82 -15.78
C TYR A 272 1.59 18.10 -15.82
N ILE A 273 1.29 17.49 -16.96
CA ILE A 273 0.32 16.41 -17.07
C ILE A 273 1.16 15.14 -17.12
N ASP A 274 1.31 14.48 -15.98
CA ASP A 274 1.80 13.10 -15.98
C ASP A 274 0.77 12.24 -16.73
N LYS A 275 1.11 11.88 -17.97
CA LYS A 275 0.33 10.96 -18.80
C LYS A 275 0.65 9.52 -18.40
N GLY A 276 0.40 9.13 -17.15
CA GLY A 276 0.30 7.73 -16.69
C GLY A 276 1.37 6.74 -17.19
N LYS A 277 2.61 7.17 -17.42
CA LYS A 277 3.64 6.36 -18.11
C LYS A 277 4.67 5.73 -17.18
N HIS A 278 4.56 5.96 -15.88
CA HIS A 278 5.59 5.58 -14.90
C HIS A 278 5.45 4.16 -14.33
N PHE A 279 4.30 3.49 -14.53
CA PHE A 279 4.06 2.09 -14.16
C PHE A 279 3.27 1.39 -15.26
N TYR A 280 3.74 0.24 -15.73
CA TYR A 280 2.99 -0.56 -16.70
C TYR A 280 1.78 -1.20 -16.00
N PRO A 281 0.58 -1.14 -16.60
CA PRO A 281 -0.56 -1.91 -16.08
C PRO A 281 -0.17 -3.39 -16.08
N ILE A 282 -0.56 -4.11 -15.02
CA ILE A 282 -0.40 -5.57 -14.97
C ILE A 282 -1.15 -6.13 -16.17
N LYS A 283 -0.41 -6.68 -17.15
CA LYS A 283 -1.02 -7.23 -18.37
C LYS A 283 -1.92 -8.41 -17.98
N ASN A 284 -3.15 -8.35 -18.44
CA ASN A 284 -4.09 -9.46 -18.48
C ASN A 284 -4.61 -9.53 -19.92
N ASP A 285 -4.78 -10.71 -20.47
CA ASP A 285 -5.31 -10.93 -21.83
C ASP A 285 -6.76 -10.43 -22.03
N TYR A 286 -7.41 -9.91 -20.98
CA TYR A 286 -8.65 -9.11 -21.05
C TYR A 286 -8.42 -7.61 -21.24
N SER A 287 -7.22 -7.24 -21.70
CA SER A 287 -6.96 -5.93 -22.26
C SER A 287 -6.88 -6.01 -23.78
N GLU A 288 -7.89 -6.58 -24.43
CA GLU A 288 -8.07 -6.41 -25.88
C GLU A 288 -9.50 -6.06 -26.30
N VAL A 289 -9.51 -5.23 -27.35
CA VAL A 289 -10.62 -4.89 -28.23
C VAL A 289 -11.18 -6.17 -28.85
N PHE A 290 -12.51 -6.29 -28.88
CA PHE A 290 -13.32 -7.38 -29.45
C PHE A 290 -12.95 -7.78 -30.89
N ASN A 291 -12.98 -9.09 -31.22
CA ASN A 291 -13.69 -9.59 -32.42
C ASN A 291 -13.84 -11.14 -32.57
N ASP A 292 -15.09 -11.51 -32.92
CA ASP A 292 -15.57 -12.44 -33.96
C ASP A 292 -15.85 -13.96 -33.74
N SER A 293 -16.72 -14.44 -34.64
CA SER A 293 -17.85 -15.38 -34.55
C SER A 293 -17.77 -16.43 -35.69
N SER A 294 -18.69 -17.43 -35.74
CA SER A 294 -19.04 -18.08 -37.03
C SER A 294 -20.46 -18.69 -37.11
N LEU A 295 -21.06 -18.54 -38.32
CA LEU A 295 -22.21 -19.22 -38.99
C LEU A 295 -23.63 -18.60 -38.94
N ILE A 296 -24.22 -18.30 -40.12
CA ILE A 296 -25.66 -17.96 -40.36
C ILE A 296 -26.32 -18.85 -41.46
N LEU A 297 -27.66 -18.82 -41.60
CA LEU A 297 -28.56 -19.80 -42.23
C LEU A 297 -29.78 -19.22 -43.04
N PHE A 298 -29.73 -18.07 -43.74
CA PHE A 298 -30.92 -17.49 -44.45
C PHE A 298 -30.66 -17.00 -45.89
N SER A 299 -31.66 -17.05 -46.78
CA SER A 299 -31.66 -16.30 -48.06
C SER A 299 -32.70 -15.20 -48.10
N LEU A 300 -32.26 -14.03 -48.56
CA LEU A 300 -33.02 -12.81 -48.71
C LEU A 300 -32.98 -12.43 -50.20
N ASN A 301 -34.12 -12.14 -50.82
CA ASN A 301 -34.20 -11.67 -52.20
C ASN A 301 -33.78 -10.18 -52.30
N PRO A 302 -32.56 -9.86 -52.79
CA PRO A 302 -31.97 -8.51 -52.70
C PRO A 302 -32.76 -7.41 -53.42
N SER A 303 -33.63 -7.78 -54.36
CA SER A 303 -34.32 -6.87 -55.28
C SER A 303 -35.66 -6.33 -54.79
N LYS A 304 -36.09 -6.64 -53.55
CA LYS A 304 -37.40 -6.21 -53.00
C LYS A 304 -37.38 -5.66 -51.57
N TYR A 305 -36.21 -5.25 -51.06
CA TYR A 305 -36.13 -4.50 -49.81
C TYR A 305 -36.45 -3.01 -50.04
N SER A 306 -37.38 -2.46 -49.28
CA SER A 306 -37.66 -1.02 -49.27
C SER A 306 -37.24 -0.45 -47.92
N ILE A 307 -36.12 0.28 -47.89
CA ILE A 307 -35.70 1.06 -46.73
C ILE A 307 -36.27 2.47 -46.92
N ASP A 308 -37.16 2.92 -46.04
CA ASP A 308 -37.73 4.25 -46.09
C ASP A 308 -36.90 5.18 -45.19
N ILE A 309 -36.00 5.97 -45.78
CA ILE A 309 -35.11 6.93 -45.09
C ILE A 309 -35.29 8.31 -45.72
N PRO A 310 -35.62 9.37 -44.95
CA PRO A 310 -35.42 10.73 -45.41
C PRO A 310 -33.91 11.02 -45.39
N SER A 311 -33.32 11.14 -46.58
CA SER A 311 -31.91 11.52 -46.87
C SER A 311 -30.82 10.46 -46.57
N ILE A 312 -30.33 9.80 -47.64
CA ILE A 312 -29.21 8.86 -47.58
C ILE A 312 -27.88 9.56 -47.90
N LYS A 313 -26.88 9.35 -47.03
CA LYS A 313 -25.53 8.97 -47.45
C LYS A 313 -25.07 7.79 -46.57
N ASN A 314 -24.61 6.72 -47.22
CA ASN A 314 -23.90 5.56 -46.67
C ASN A 314 -24.75 4.54 -45.88
N VAL A 315 -25.58 3.75 -46.59
CA VAL A 315 -25.96 2.42 -46.12
C VAL A 315 -25.01 1.43 -46.81
N ASP A 316 -24.18 0.73 -46.05
CA ASP A 316 -23.30 -0.34 -46.58
C ASP A 316 -23.98 -1.68 -46.28
N LEU A 317 -24.51 -2.31 -47.33
CA LEU A 317 -25.16 -3.62 -47.25
C LEU A 317 -24.11 -4.68 -47.57
N LYS A 318 -23.69 -5.44 -46.56
CA LYS A 318 -22.77 -6.57 -46.74
C LYS A 318 -23.42 -7.85 -46.25
N VAL A 319 -23.41 -8.85 -47.12
CA VAL A 319 -23.77 -10.22 -46.77
C VAL A 319 -22.46 -10.93 -46.50
N ASP A 320 -22.09 -11.04 -45.21
CA ASP A 320 -20.85 -11.70 -44.77
C ASP A 320 -21.18 -12.82 -43.79
N ASN A 321 -20.55 -13.98 -43.95
CA ASN A 321 -20.69 -15.14 -43.06
C ASN A 321 -22.14 -15.58 -42.82
N ASN A 322 -22.92 -15.58 -43.91
CA ASN A 322 -24.35 -15.83 -43.99
C ASN A 322 -25.23 -14.75 -43.30
N MET A 323 -24.65 -13.73 -42.64
CA MET A 323 -25.36 -12.67 -41.92
C MET A 323 -25.84 -11.57 -42.86
N LEU A 324 -27.08 -11.10 -42.67
CA LEU A 324 -27.51 -9.83 -43.26
C LEU A 324 -27.05 -8.68 -42.36
N ASN A 325 -25.87 -8.12 -42.65
CA ASN A 325 -25.36 -6.98 -41.93
C ASN A 325 -25.79 -5.69 -42.62
N ILE A 326 -26.75 -5.00 -42.00
CA ILE A 326 -27.18 -3.67 -42.42
C ILE A 326 -26.40 -2.66 -41.58
N HIS A 327 -25.38 -2.04 -42.17
CA HIS A 327 -24.60 -1.02 -41.48
C HIS A 327 -25.16 0.37 -41.75
N THR A 328 -25.56 1.00 -40.64
CA THR A 328 -26.01 2.39 -40.45
C THR A 328 -27.26 2.79 -41.24
N LEU A 329 -28.37 2.87 -40.53
CA LEU A 329 -29.57 3.60 -40.93
C LEU A 329 -29.60 4.93 -40.16
N GLY A 330 -30.01 6.02 -40.81
CA GLY A 330 -30.05 7.38 -40.23
C GLY A 330 -31.09 7.55 -39.13
N ASN A 331 -31.26 8.79 -38.66
CA ASN A 331 -32.23 9.12 -37.62
C ASN A 331 -33.67 8.77 -38.08
N ASN A 332 -34.50 8.20 -37.20
CA ASN A 332 -35.89 7.75 -37.48
C ASN A 332 -36.04 6.63 -38.52
N SER A 333 -35.00 5.83 -38.71
CA SER A 333 -35.07 4.76 -39.69
C SER A 333 -36.03 3.66 -39.31
N LYS A 334 -36.88 3.29 -40.26
CA LYS A 334 -37.68 2.07 -40.19
C LYS A 334 -37.02 1.02 -41.08
N LEU A 335 -36.76 -0.14 -40.50
CA LEU A 335 -36.30 -1.28 -41.28
C LEU A 335 -37.48 -2.15 -41.64
N TYR A 336 -37.76 -2.26 -42.95
CA TYR A 336 -38.72 -3.21 -43.50
C TYR A 336 -37.98 -4.38 -44.13
N LEU A 337 -38.15 -5.55 -43.53
CA LEU A 337 -37.75 -6.81 -44.14
C LEU A 337 -39.00 -7.44 -44.73
N LYS A 338 -39.05 -7.53 -46.06
CA LYS A 338 -40.17 -8.10 -46.80
C LYS A 338 -39.77 -9.42 -47.43
N GLU A 339 -40.76 -10.29 -47.65
CA GLU A 339 -40.58 -11.58 -48.31
C GLU A 339 -39.51 -12.43 -47.62
N ILE A 340 -39.59 -12.54 -46.28
CA ILE A 340 -38.71 -13.42 -45.50
C ILE A 340 -39.14 -14.86 -45.78
N HIS A 341 -38.38 -15.56 -46.60
CA HIS A 341 -38.65 -16.96 -46.91
C HIS A 341 -37.82 -17.87 -46.01
N LYS A 342 -38.51 -18.71 -45.24
CA LYS A 342 -37.88 -19.81 -44.52
C LYS A 342 -37.53 -20.90 -45.55
N LEU A 343 -36.26 -21.24 -45.65
CA LEU A 343 -35.77 -22.22 -46.65
C LEU A 343 -35.99 -23.69 -46.22
N ASN A 344 -36.42 -23.93 -44.99
CA ASN A 344 -36.62 -25.26 -44.45
C ASN A 344 -37.80 -25.29 -43.47
N ASP A 345 -38.86 -26.02 -43.82
CA ASP A 345 -40.12 -26.03 -43.07
C ASP A 345 -40.05 -26.81 -41.75
N ASN A 346 -38.99 -27.59 -41.53
CA ASN A 346 -38.97 -28.61 -40.49
C ASN A 346 -38.44 -28.16 -39.12
N ASN A 347 -37.99 -26.91 -38.95
CA ASN A 347 -37.19 -26.48 -37.79
C ASN A 347 -37.66 -25.15 -37.17
N GLU A 348 -37.36 -24.94 -35.90
CA GLU A 348 -37.65 -23.67 -35.20
C GLU A 348 -36.55 -22.66 -35.51
N VAL A 349 -36.81 -21.36 -35.37
CA VAL A 349 -35.85 -20.31 -35.75
C VAL A 349 -35.69 -19.31 -34.61
N ILE A 350 -34.46 -18.87 -34.34
CA ILE A 350 -34.16 -17.73 -33.47
C ILE A 350 -33.60 -16.60 -34.32
N MET A 351 -34.23 -15.44 -34.25
CA MET A 351 -33.73 -14.18 -34.81
C MET A 351 -33.13 -13.34 -33.68
N LYS A 352 -31.91 -12.85 -33.84
CA LYS A 352 -31.25 -11.90 -32.93
C LYS A 352 -31.12 -10.54 -33.63
N ILE A 353 -31.63 -9.49 -33.02
CA ILE A 353 -31.58 -8.11 -33.54
C ILE A 353 -30.72 -7.28 -32.60
N SER A 354 -29.58 -6.77 -33.07
CA SER A 354 -28.68 -5.94 -32.27
C SER A 354 -28.85 -4.45 -32.61
N LEU A 355 -29.25 -3.66 -31.62
CA LEU A 355 -29.63 -2.26 -31.75
C LEU A 355 -28.74 -1.39 -30.85
N LYS A 356 -28.53 -0.13 -31.25
CA LYS A 356 -27.99 0.92 -30.38
C LYS A 356 -28.93 2.11 -30.38
N THR A 357 -29.40 2.50 -29.22
CA THR A 357 -30.27 3.66 -29.05
C THR A 357 -29.46 4.83 -28.49
N LYS A 358 -29.61 6.03 -29.07
CA LYS A 358 -29.01 7.26 -28.50
C LYS A 358 -29.98 8.00 -27.57
N SER A 359 -31.13 7.42 -27.27
CA SER A 359 -32.14 7.96 -26.36
C SER A 359 -32.86 6.81 -25.66
N SER A 360 -33.34 7.05 -24.44
CA SER A 360 -34.20 6.11 -23.71
C SER A 360 -35.56 6.02 -24.42
N ASP A 361 -35.76 5.00 -25.23
CA ASP A 361 -36.96 4.84 -26.05
C ASP A 361 -37.53 3.43 -26.02
N LEU A 362 -38.84 3.36 -26.27
CA LEU A 362 -39.58 2.12 -26.47
C LEU A 362 -39.40 1.68 -27.92
N ILE A 363 -38.89 0.46 -28.13
CA ILE A 363 -38.76 -0.13 -29.47
C ILE A 363 -39.96 -1.05 -29.71
N ARG A 364 -40.58 -0.95 -30.90
CA ARG A 364 -41.65 -1.83 -31.34
C ARG A 364 -41.17 -2.75 -32.45
N LEU A 365 -41.43 -4.03 -32.26
CA LEU A 365 -41.28 -5.06 -33.28
C LEU A 365 -42.66 -5.47 -33.78
N ASN A 366 -42.95 -5.12 -35.02
CA ASN A 366 -44.20 -5.45 -35.69
C ASN A 366 -43.92 -6.49 -36.79
N TYR A 367 -44.79 -7.47 -36.95
CA TYR A 367 -44.61 -8.49 -37.98
C TYR A 367 -45.92 -8.85 -38.67
N THR A 368 -45.80 -9.49 -39.84
CA THR A 368 -46.90 -10.16 -40.53
C THR A 368 -46.55 -11.63 -40.74
N THR A 369 -47.57 -12.48 -40.76
CA THR A 369 -47.46 -13.88 -41.15
C THR A 369 -48.15 -14.11 -42.50
N GLU A 370 -48.05 -15.32 -43.07
CA GLU A 370 -48.78 -15.67 -44.29
C GLU A 370 -50.31 -15.49 -44.16
N ASN A 371 -50.83 -15.62 -42.94
CA ASN A 371 -52.27 -15.52 -42.65
C ASN A 371 -52.73 -14.09 -42.28
N SER A 372 -51.83 -13.09 -42.28
CA SER A 372 -52.17 -11.70 -41.98
C SER A 372 -51.48 -10.74 -42.95
N SER A 373 -52.25 -10.06 -43.81
CA SER A 373 -51.72 -9.14 -44.81
C SER A 373 -51.42 -7.73 -44.29
N THR A 374 -51.78 -7.43 -43.04
CA THR A 374 -51.54 -6.13 -42.37
C THR A 374 -50.70 -6.31 -41.11
N TYR A 375 -49.77 -5.39 -40.84
CA TYR A 375 -48.99 -5.38 -39.59
C TYR A 375 -49.95 -5.32 -38.40
N ASN A 376 -50.00 -6.40 -37.62
CA ASN A 376 -50.88 -6.47 -36.46
C ASN A 376 -50.20 -5.80 -35.26
N PHE A 377 -50.46 -4.51 -35.06
CA PHE A 377 -49.91 -3.73 -33.95
C PHE A 377 -50.33 -4.25 -32.56
N ASN A 378 -51.41 -5.03 -32.44
CA ASN A 378 -51.85 -5.62 -31.17
C ASN A 378 -50.98 -6.80 -30.73
N ASN A 379 -50.25 -7.45 -31.66
CA ASN A 379 -49.33 -8.55 -31.37
C ASN A 379 -47.85 -8.09 -31.47
N SER A 380 -47.59 -6.82 -31.18
CA SER A 380 -46.24 -6.26 -31.22
C SER A 380 -45.51 -6.50 -29.90
N PHE A 381 -44.23 -6.87 -30.01
CA PHE A 381 -43.36 -6.96 -28.85
C PHE A 381 -42.92 -5.55 -28.45
N HIS A 382 -43.06 -5.25 -27.16
CA HIS A 382 -42.75 -3.97 -26.57
C HIS A 382 -41.68 -4.15 -25.50
N SER A 383 -40.63 -3.35 -25.56
CA SER A 383 -39.55 -3.42 -24.58
C SER A 383 -38.93 -2.04 -24.33
N TYR A 384 -38.75 -1.71 -23.05
CA TYR A 384 -38.26 -0.43 -22.56
C TYR A 384 -36.74 -0.46 -22.41
N TYR A 385 -36.07 0.62 -22.83
CA TYR A 385 -34.60 0.67 -22.83
C TYR A 385 -34.06 2.05 -22.44
N TYR A 386 -32.81 2.06 -21.98
CA TYR A 386 -32.10 3.24 -21.50
C TYR A 386 -31.03 3.70 -22.52
N GLU A 387 -30.68 4.99 -22.45
CA GLU A 387 -29.80 5.68 -23.38
C GLU A 387 -28.38 5.06 -23.48
N ASN A 388 -27.87 4.91 -24.71
CA ASN A 388 -26.51 4.46 -25.05
C ASN A 388 -26.19 2.99 -24.72
N GLU A 389 -27.20 2.13 -24.57
CA GLU A 389 -27.01 0.69 -24.45
C GLU A 389 -27.02 -0.01 -25.82
N ASP A 390 -26.19 -1.05 -25.94
CA ASP A 390 -26.27 -2.01 -27.04
C ASP A 390 -27.25 -3.12 -26.62
N ILE A 391 -28.27 -3.36 -27.45
CA ILE A 391 -29.42 -4.20 -27.10
C ILE A 391 -29.51 -5.36 -28.08
N ASP A 392 -29.52 -6.59 -27.57
CA ASP A 392 -29.78 -7.80 -28.34
C ASP A 392 -31.20 -8.31 -28.08
N ILE A 393 -32.06 -8.32 -29.11
CA ILE A 393 -33.41 -8.85 -29.03
C ILE A 393 -33.48 -10.23 -29.69
N TYR A 394 -33.90 -11.25 -28.95
CA TYR A 394 -34.09 -12.61 -29.45
C TYR A 394 -35.57 -12.90 -29.69
N VAL A 395 -35.94 -13.20 -30.94
CA VAL A 395 -37.30 -13.59 -31.35
C VAL A 395 -37.27 -15.05 -31.76
N TYR A 396 -38.03 -15.88 -31.03
CA TYR A 396 -38.19 -17.29 -31.34
C TYR A 396 -39.45 -17.52 -32.18
N LEU A 397 -39.29 -18.15 -33.33
CA LEU A 397 -40.35 -18.48 -34.26
C LEU A 397 -40.57 -19.99 -34.23
N SER A 398 -41.77 -20.39 -33.77
CA SER A 398 -42.18 -21.79 -33.80
C SER A 398 -42.34 -22.28 -35.24
N LYS A 399 -42.35 -23.61 -35.42
CA LYS A 399 -42.48 -24.23 -36.75
C LYS A 399 -43.75 -23.80 -37.51
N GLU A 400 -44.79 -23.42 -36.79
CA GLU A 400 -46.12 -23.09 -37.32
C GLU A 400 -46.26 -21.62 -37.76
N VAL A 401 -45.28 -20.77 -37.43
CA VAL A 401 -45.33 -19.34 -37.75
C VAL A 401 -44.43 -19.04 -38.94
N LEU A 402 -45.06 -18.84 -40.11
CA LEU A 402 -44.39 -18.36 -41.32
C LEU A 402 -44.40 -16.83 -41.33
N LEU A 403 -43.29 -16.25 -40.87
CA LEU A 403 -43.06 -14.81 -40.85
C LEU A 403 -42.88 -14.30 -42.29
N THR A 404 -43.75 -13.44 -42.79
CA THR A 404 -43.67 -12.90 -44.15
C THR A 404 -42.95 -11.56 -44.21
N ASN A 405 -43.21 -10.67 -43.25
CA ASN A 405 -42.57 -9.37 -43.14
C ASN A 405 -42.28 -9.00 -41.67
N LEU A 406 -41.18 -8.28 -41.43
CA LEU A 406 -40.82 -7.71 -40.13
C LEU A 406 -40.56 -6.20 -40.28
N MET A 407 -41.08 -5.43 -39.33
CA MET A 407 -40.88 -3.99 -39.20
C MET A 407 -40.34 -3.67 -37.81
N ILE A 408 -39.25 -2.94 -37.78
CA ILE A 408 -38.60 -2.45 -36.56
C ILE A 408 -38.70 -0.94 -36.55
N GLU A 409 -39.32 -0.36 -35.51
CA GLU A 409 -39.49 1.09 -35.40
C GLU A 409 -39.43 1.60 -33.94
N PRO A 410 -38.96 2.85 -33.72
CA PRO A 410 -39.16 3.54 -32.44
C PRO A 410 -40.64 3.83 -32.21
N ALA A 411 -41.12 3.64 -30.98
CA ALA A 411 -42.52 3.83 -30.63
C ALA A 411 -42.91 5.29 -30.35
N THR A 412 -41.95 6.20 -30.17
CA THR A 412 -42.22 7.61 -29.85
C THR A 412 -42.05 8.51 -31.08
N ASN A 413 -42.98 9.46 -31.26
CA ASN A 413 -42.97 10.45 -32.35
C ASN A 413 -41.84 11.50 -32.22
N LYS A 414 -40.96 11.38 -31.21
CA LYS A 414 -39.97 12.41 -30.85
C LYS A 414 -38.63 12.32 -31.58
N GLY A 415 -38.52 11.43 -32.56
CA GLY A 415 -37.36 11.44 -33.43
C GLY A 415 -36.16 10.69 -32.86
N SER A 416 -36.41 9.52 -32.28
CA SER A 416 -35.43 8.70 -31.59
C SER A 416 -34.39 8.12 -32.54
N ASN A 417 -33.11 8.34 -32.23
CA ASN A 417 -32.00 7.84 -33.04
C ASN A 417 -31.73 6.37 -32.70
N ILE A 418 -32.42 5.46 -33.40
CA ILE A 418 -32.12 4.02 -33.36
C ILE A 418 -31.14 3.70 -34.50
N THR A 419 -29.95 3.23 -34.15
CA THR A 419 -28.99 2.67 -35.09
C THR A 419 -29.04 1.15 -34.98
N ILE A 420 -29.46 0.46 -36.04
CA ILE A 420 -29.34 -1.00 -36.12
C ILE A 420 -27.87 -1.33 -36.37
N LYS A 421 -27.27 -2.12 -35.49
CA LYS A 421 -25.85 -2.51 -35.61
C LYS A 421 -25.69 -3.77 -36.44
N SER A 422 -26.54 -4.77 -36.20
CA SER A 422 -26.56 -6.03 -36.94
C SER A 422 -27.90 -6.76 -36.76
N LEU A 423 -28.20 -7.66 -37.70
CA LEU A 423 -29.34 -8.56 -37.66
C LEU A 423 -28.86 -9.98 -37.98
N GLU A 424 -29.12 -10.91 -37.07
CA GLU A 424 -28.74 -12.32 -37.20
C GLU A 424 -29.98 -13.21 -37.15
N ILE A 425 -30.01 -14.30 -37.92
CA ILE A 425 -31.12 -15.26 -37.90
C ILE A 425 -30.55 -16.68 -37.96
N ARG A 426 -31.01 -17.61 -37.11
CA ARG A 426 -30.47 -18.98 -36.95
C ARG A 426 -31.56 -20.06 -36.86
N GLU A 427 -31.33 -21.22 -37.46
CA GLU A 427 -32.24 -22.39 -37.48
C GLU A 427 -31.93 -23.40 -36.36
N ILE A 428 -32.95 -24.10 -35.83
CA ILE A 428 -32.85 -25.08 -34.74
C ILE A 428 -33.29 -26.47 -35.22
N HIS A 429 -32.35 -27.39 -35.38
CA HIS A 429 -32.63 -28.80 -35.71
C HIS A 429 -32.98 -29.63 -34.46
N ASN A 430 -34.06 -30.41 -34.52
CA ASN A 430 -34.64 -31.34 -33.51
C ASN A 430 -35.59 -30.78 -32.42
N SER A 431 -36.91 -30.92 -32.64
CA SER A 431 -37.95 -30.63 -31.63
C SER A 431 -38.41 -31.85 -30.80
N LYS A 432 -37.89 -33.07 -31.06
CA LYS A 432 -38.31 -34.28 -30.31
C LYS A 432 -37.67 -34.41 -28.92
N ASN A 433 -36.59 -33.69 -28.63
CA ASN A 433 -36.03 -33.65 -27.29
C ASN A 433 -36.62 -32.53 -26.44
N TYR A 434 -37.38 -31.58 -26.99
CA TYR A 434 -37.84 -30.43 -26.22
C TYR A 434 -39.11 -30.67 -25.41
N SER A 435 -40.03 -31.58 -25.76
CA SER A 435 -41.17 -31.88 -24.89
C SER A 435 -40.75 -32.73 -23.68
N SER A 436 -39.78 -33.63 -23.84
CA SER A 436 -39.13 -34.36 -22.75
C SER A 436 -38.15 -33.47 -21.99
N LEU A 437 -37.48 -32.50 -22.62
CA LEU A 437 -36.74 -31.45 -21.91
C LEU A 437 -37.67 -30.45 -21.25
N PHE A 438 -38.91 -30.19 -21.69
CA PHE A 438 -39.83 -29.27 -21.02
C PHE A 438 -40.52 -29.97 -19.84
N SER A 439 -40.91 -31.23 -19.99
CA SER A 439 -41.44 -32.03 -18.88
C SER A 439 -40.35 -32.46 -17.91
N ASN A 440 -39.15 -32.83 -18.38
CA ASN A 440 -37.98 -33.00 -17.52
C ASN A 440 -37.45 -31.66 -17.02
N ASN A 441 -37.58 -30.53 -17.71
CA ASN A 441 -37.18 -29.23 -17.13
C ASN A 441 -38.20 -28.76 -16.12
N ILE A 442 -39.51 -29.00 -16.29
CA ILE A 442 -40.49 -28.69 -15.25
C ILE A 442 -40.30 -29.65 -14.07
N SER A 443 -40.14 -30.95 -14.31
CA SER A 443 -39.87 -31.93 -13.25
C SER A 443 -38.51 -31.70 -12.58
N ASN A 444 -37.44 -31.42 -13.33
CA ASN A 444 -36.13 -31.02 -12.81
C ASN A 444 -36.17 -29.63 -12.17
N THR A 445 -37.00 -28.68 -12.64
CA THR A 445 -37.14 -27.37 -12.01
C THR A 445 -37.90 -27.52 -10.70
N ILE A 446 -38.95 -28.35 -10.65
CA ILE A 446 -39.66 -28.66 -9.42
C ILE A 446 -38.74 -29.43 -8.46
N SER A 447 -37.99 -30.43 -8.92
CA SER A 447 -36.99 -31.13 -8.11
C SER A 447 -35.85 -30.21 -7.67
N LYS A 448 -35.41 -29.27 -8.51
CA LYS A 448 -34.45 -28.22 -8.16
C LYS A 448 -35.04 -27.24 -7.17
N VAL A 449 -36.31 -26.87 -7.27
CA VAL A 449 -36.99 -25.96 -6.32
C VAL A 449 -37.13 -26.66 -4.97
N ILE A 450 -37.56 -27.93 -4.93
CA ILE A 450 -37.63 -28.73 -3.70
C ILE A 450 -36.24 -28.98 -3.11
N SER A 451 -35.23 -29.25 -3.95
CA SER A 451 -33.85 -29.38 -3.47
C SER A 451 -33.31 -28.04 -2.96
N THR A 452 -33.68 -26.93 -3.60
CA THR A 452 -33.30 -25.57 -3.19
C THR A 452 -33.98 -25.20 -1.89
N GLU A 453 -35.26 -25.55 -1.67
CA GLU A 453 -35.94 -25.37 -0.38
C GLU A 453 -35.28 -26.20 0.73
N LYS A 454 -34.94 -27.47 0.47
CA LYS A 454 -34.17 -28.28 1.43
C LYS A 454 -32.81 -27.66 1.73
N HIS A 455 -32.11 -27.20 0.70
CA HIS A 455 -30.80 -26.56 0.85
C HIS A 455 -30.91 -25.22 1.58
N LEU A 456 -31.98 -24.44 1.35
CA LEU A 456 -32.30 -23.21 2.09
C LEU A 456 -32.58 -23.51 3.57
N THR A 457 -33.28 -24.61 3.86
CA THR A 457 -33.54 -25.05 5.24
C THR A 457 -32.24 -25.50 5.93
N GLU A 458 -31.35 -26.19 5.22
CA GLU A 458 -30.02 -26.54 5.73
C GLU A 458 -29.13 -25.31 5.95
N ILE A 459 -29.21 -24.32 5.05
CA ILE A 459 -28.52 -23.04 5.18
C ILE A 459 -29.06 -22.29 6.40
N ASP A 460 -30.38 -22.21 6.60
CA ASP A 460 -30.99 -21.56 7.76
C ASP A 460 -30.55 -22.22 9.09
N ASN A 461 -30.50 -23.56 9.12
CA ASN A 461 -29.98 -24.28 10.27
C ASN A 461 -28.49 -24.05 10.51
N LYS A 462 -27.68 -23.97 9.44
CA LYS A 462 -26.25 -23.61 9.54
C LYS A 462 -26.09 -22.15 10.00
N LEU A 463 -26.95 -21.24 9.55
CA LEU A 463 -26.96 -19.83 9.94
C LEU A 463 -27.20 -19.71 11.45
N LYS A 464 -28.27 -20.33 11.98
CA LYS A 464 -28.56 -20.36 13.42
C LYS A 464 -27.43 -20.94 14.25
N LYS A 465 -26.80 -22.02 13.78
CA LYS A 465 -25.64 -22.62 14.45
C LYS A 465 -24.42 -21.70 14.44
N THR A 466 -24.26 -20.91 13.38
CA THR A 466 -23.16 -19.94 13.24
C THR A 466 -23.41 -18.70 14.09
N GLU A 467 -24.64 -18.19 14.14
CA GLU A 467 -25.05 -17.11 15.03
C GLU A 467 -24.81 -17.47 16.50
N TYR A 468 -25.18 -18.70 16.90
CA TYR A 468 -24.90 -19.19 18.25
C TYR A 468 -23.39 -19.21 18.55
N LYS A 469 -22.57 -19.70 17.62
CA LYS A 469 -21.10 -19.70 17.78
C LYS A 469 -20.53 -18.28 17.84
N LEU A 470 -21.08 -17.36 17.05
CA LEU A 470 -20.69 -15.94 17.05
C LEU A 470 -20.95 -15.33 18.43
N GLU A 471 -22.13 -15.58 19.00
CA GLU A 471 -22.49 -15.10 20.34
C GLU A 471 -21.55 -15.63 21.43
N GLN A 472 -21.15 -16.92 21.34
CA GLN A 472 -20.18 -17.49 22.28
C GLN A 472 -18.78 -16.87 22.10
N THR A 473 -18.39 -16.60 20.85
CA THR A 473 -17.09 -15.98 20.53
C THR A 473 -17.03 -14.54 21.04
N ASP A 474 -18.11 -13.77 20.90
CA ASP A 474 -18.21 -12.40 21.42
C ASP A 474 -18.13 -12.35 22.95
N LYS A 475 -18.76 -13.31 23.64
CA LYS A 475 -18.62 -13.45 25.10
C LYS A 475 -17.17 -13.69 25.49
N GLN A 476 -16.47 -14.57 24.78
CA GLN A 476 -15.07 -14.86 25.04
C GLN A 476 -14.17 -13.66 24.73
N LEU A 477 -14.41 -12.95 23.61
CA LEU A 477 -13.68 -11.74 23.24
C LEU A 477 -13.79 -10.65 24.31
N ASN A 478 -15.00 -10.40 24.81
CA ASN A 478 -15.24 -9.43 25.88
C ASN A 478 -14.50 -9.82 27.17
N GLN A 479 -14.46 -11.10 27.52
CA GLN A 479 -13.71 -11.58 28.67
C GLN A 479 -12.19 -11.39 28.49
N THR A 480 -11.64 -11.70 27.31
CA THR A 480 -10.23 -11.49 27.00
C THR A 480 -9.85 -10.01 26.99
N GLN A 481 -10.70 -9.12 26.47
CA GLN A 481 -10.46 -7.68 26.50
C GLN A 481 -10.42 -7.14 27.95
N LYS A 482 -11.30 -7.63 28.81
CA LYS A 482 -11.29 -7.27 30.23
C LYS A 482 -10.00 -7.73 30.92
N GLN A 483 -9.51 -8.92 30.60
CA GLN A 483 -8.23 -9.43 31.11
C GLN A 483 -7.05 -8.59 30.61
N LEU A 484 -7.02 -8.25 29.31
CA LEU A 484 -5.95 -7.44 28.73
C LEU A 484 -5.86 -6.06 29.38
N LYS A 485 -7.02 -5.43 29.65
CA LYS A 485 -7.07 -4.15 30.37
C LYS A 485 -6.47 -4.27 31.78
N ALA A 486 -6.81 -5.32 32.52
CA ALA A 486 -6.24 -5.57 33.85
C ALA A 486 -4.72 -5.80 33.80
N TYR A 487 -4.22 -6.53 32.79
CA TYR A 487 -2.78 -6.71 32.59
C TYR A 487 -2.06 -5.39 32.27
N HIS A 488 -2.65 -4.55 31.43
CA HIS A 488 -2.08 -3.25 31.10
C HIS A 488 -1.99 -2.34 32.33
N GLU A 489 -3.04 -2.26 33.15
CA GLU A 489 -3.03 -1.49 34.39
C GLU A 489 -1.95 -1.99 35.38
N SER A 490 -1.77 -3.31 35.47
CA SER A 490 -0.70 -3.91 36.28
C SER A 490 0.70 -3.55 35.75
N PHE A 491 0.89 -3.62 34.43
CA PHE A 491 2.16 -3.26 33.77
C PHE A 491 2.54 -1.80 34.04
N MET A 492 1.60 -0.86 33.90
CA MET A 492 1.86 0.57 34.17
C MET A 492 2.24 0.80 35.64
N LYS A 493 1.65 0.05 36.58
CA LYS A 493 2.02 0.10 38.00
C LYS A 493 3.43 -0.44 38.25
N MET A 494 3.82 -1.50 37.55
CA MET A 494 5.18 -2.06 37.62
C MET A 494 6.21 -1.07 37.09
N GLU A 495 5.99 -0.45 35.92
CA GLU A 495 6.91 0.54 35.33
C GLU A 495 7.12 1.75 36.26
N LYS A 496 6.04 2.25 36.89
CA LYS A 496 6.14 3.32 37.88
C LYS A 496 6.96 2.90 39.11
N THR A 497 6.86 1.64 39.50
CA THR A 497 7.62 1.08 40.64
C THR A 497 9.09 0.92 40.28
N GLU A 498 9.40 0.43 39.07
CA GLU A 498 10.76 0.32 38.55
C GLU A 498 11.47 1.68 38.52
N LYS A 499 10.82 2.72 37.98
CA LYS A 499 11.37 4.09 37.98
C LYS A 499 11.69 4.59 39.40
N LYS A 500 10.82 4.30 40.38
CA LYS A 500 11.08 4.64 41.79
C LYS A 500 12.26 3.86 42.37
N ILE A 501 12.40 2.58 42.03
CA ILE A 501 13.52 1.74 42.48
C ILE A 501 14.82 2.24 41.87
N LEU A 502 14.86 2.53 40.57
CA LEU A 502 16.03 3.06 39.88
C LEU A 502 16.47 4.40 40.48
N PHE A 503 15.53 5.31 40.72
CA PHE A 503 15.81 6.58 41.39
C PHE A 503 16.42 6.38 42.79
N LYS A 504 15.84 5.48 43.59
CA LYS A 504 16.36 5.16 44.93
C LYS A 504 17.74 4.50 44.87
N TYR A 505 17.96 3.59 43.93
CA TYR A 505 19.25 2.93 43.70
C TYR A 505 20.32 3.96 43.35
N ASP A 506 20.00 4.88 42.45
CA ASP A 506 20.90 5.94 42.01
C ASP A 506 21.27 6.89 43.13
N SER A 507 20.30 7.28 43.96
CA SER A 507 20.53 8.08 45.16
C SER A 507 21.40 7.34 46.17
N LEU A 508 21.15 6.05 46.41
CA LEU A 508 21.93 5.22 47.34
C LEU A 508 23.38 5.08 46.87
N LYS A 509 23.58 4.88 45.56
CA LYS A 509 24.89 4.74 44.93
C LYS A 509 25.71 6.02 45.02
N ALA A 510 25.09 7.17 44.77
CA ALA A 510 25.72 8.48 44.97
C ALA A 510 26.15 8.68 46.44
N HIS A 511 25.26 8.39 47.40
CA HIS A 511 25.54 8.49 48.83
C HIS A 511 26.67 7.53 49.28
N PHE A 512 26.68 6.31 48.74
CA PHE A 512 27.74 5.34 49.00
C PHE A 512 29.12 5.85 48.55
N TYR A 513 29.22 6.43 47.35
CA TYR A 513 30.49 6.97 46.85
C TYR A 513 30.94 8.21 47.62
N GLU A 514 30.02 9.06 48.03
CA GLU A 514 30.32 10.19 48.93
C GLU A 514 30.89 9.70 50.26
N THR A 515 30.25 8.70 50.87
CA THR A 515 30.69 8.11 52.15
C THR A 515 32.08 7.47 52.03
N GLN A 516 32.34 6.72 50.95
CA GLN A 516 33.68 6.15 50.70
C GLN A 516 34.75 7.23 50.57
N TYR A 517 34.44 8.32 49.86
CA TYR A 517 35.35 9.44 49.71
C TYR A 517 35.65 10.13 51.04
N LEU A 518 34.63 10.44 51.83
CA LEU A 518 34.76 11.11 53.13
C LEU A 518 35.53 10.26 54.14
N ASN A 519 35.34 8.94 54.13
CA ASN A 519 36.06 8.01 55.00
C ASN A 519 37.50 7.69 54.52
N ASN A 520 37.93 8.26 53.39
CA ASN A 520 39.24 8.00 52.76
C ASN A 520 39.52 6.52 52.43
N ASN A 521 38.47 5.70 52.27
CA ASN A 521 38.62 4.28 51.95
C ASN A 521 39.25 4.11 50.57
N GLY A 522 40.47 3.57 50.51
CA GLY A 522 41.21 3.33 49.26
C GLY A 522 41.83 4.58 48.61
N ARG A 523 41.79 5.76 49.25
CA ARG A 523 42.39 6.98 48.69
C ARG A 523 43.91 7.03 48.91
N PRO A 524 44.72 7.27 47.86
CA PRO A 524 46.16 7.44 48.00
C PRO A 524 46.51 8.55 49.00
N ILE A 525 47.56 8.35 49.81
CA ILE A 525 48.00 9.29 50.86
C ILE A 525 48.19 10.70 50.31
N ILE A 526 48.80 10.83 49.13
CA ILE A 526 49.03 12.12 48.46
C ILE A 526 47.71 12.86 48.19
N GLN A 527 46.67 12.15 47.74
CA GLN A 527 45.37 12.77 47.48
C GLN A 527 44.65 13.20 48.77
N ARG A 528 44.84 12.45 49.86
CA ARG A 528 44.30 12.82 51.19
C ARG A 528 44.94 14.12 51.70
N ILE A 529 46.26 14.23 51.59
CA ILE A 529 47.01 15.44 51.97
C ILE A 529 46.57 16.64 51.13
N ILE A 530 46.38 16.45 49.82
CA ILE A 530 45.86 17.50 48.92
C ILE A 530 44.47 17.98 49.37
N SER A 531 43.57 17.07 49.76
CA SER A 531 42.24 17.43 50.28
C SER A 531 42.28 18.12 51.66
N TRP A 532 43.30 17.85 52.49
CA TRP A 532 43.49 18.56 53.75
C TRP A 532 44.04 19.97 53.56
N PHE A 533 44.85 20.18 52.50
CA PHE A 533 45.47 21.47 52.21
C PHE A 533 45.20 21.93 50.75
N PRO A 534 43.93 22.17 50.39
CA PRO A 534 43.54 22.54 49.02
C PRO A 534 44.19 23.87 48.59
N SER A 535 44.35 24.82 49.53
CA SER A 535 45.06 26.08 49.31
C SER A 535 46.52 25.86 48.91
N LEU A 536 47.21 24.90 49.55
CA LEU A 536 48.60 24.58 49.21
C LEU A 536 48.70 23.97 47.81
N TYR A 537 47.77 23.09 47.44
CA TYR A 537 47.71 22.54 46.08
C TYR A 537 47.48 23.62 45.02
N ILE A 538 46.58 24.57 45.29
CA ILE A 538 46.31 25.70 44.40
C ILE A 538 47.54 26.62 44.30
N LEU A 539 48.22 26.90 45.41
CA LEU A 539 49.47 27.68 45.44
C LEU A 539 50.60 27.00 44.67
N LEU A 540 50.74 25.68 44.76
CA LEU A 540 51.74 24.93 43.98
C LEU A 540 51.49 25.01 42.47
N ARG A 541 50.24 25.21 42.05
CA ARG A 541 49.89 25.46 40.63
C ARG A 541 50.00 26.92 40.20
N MET A 542 50.21 27.85 41.14
CA MET A 542 50.38 29.29 40.87
C MET A 542 51.47 29.57 39.83
N ARG A 543 52.58 28.81 39.86
CA ARG A 543 53.70 29.00 38.91
C ARG A 543 53.28 28.78 37.45
N LYS A 544 52.19 28.05 37.20
CA LYS A 544 51.62 27.82 35.87
C LYS A 544 50.46 28.77 35.51
N SER A 545 49.70 29.26 36.48
CA SER A 545 48.45 30.02 36.24
C SER A 545 48.49 31.50 36.65
N GLY A 546 49.52 31.94 37.39
CA GLY A 546 49.65 33.29 37.92
C GLY A 546 48.97 33.51 39.27
N ILE A 547 49.46 34.48 40.06
CA ILE A 547 49.03 34.75 41.44
C ILE A 547 47.56 35.15 41.54
N LYS A 548 47.06 35.95 40.58
CA LYS A 548 45.66 36.39 40.54
C LYS A 548 44.70 35.21 40.38
N ASN A 549 44.99 34.28 39.48
CA ASN A 549 44.16 33.10 39.24
C ASN A 549 44.23 32.11 40.41
N ALA A 550 45.38 31.98 41.07
CA ALA A 550 45.50 31.17 42.28
C ALA A 550 44.59 31.70 43.40
N LEU A 551 44.55 33.02 43.61
CA LEU A 551 43.67 33.66 44.59
C LEU A 551 42.19 33.48 44.25
N ILE A 552 41.81 33.64 42.98
CA ILE A 552 40.43 33.42 42.52
C ILE A 552 40.01 31.96 42.74
N ASN A 553 40.85 30.99 42.37
CA ASN A 553 40.55 29.58 42.56
C ASN A 553 40.51 29.18 44.05
N MET A 554 41.31 29.82 44.91
CA MET A 554 41.23 29.62 46.36
C MET A 554 39.89 30.11 46.92
N LYS A 555 39.48 31.33 46.56
CA LYS A 555 38.17 31.87 46.94
C LYS A 555 37.03 31.02 46.37
N GLY A 556 37.14 30.63 45.10
CA GLY A 556 36.20 29.75 44.42
C GLY A 556 36.05 28.40 45.11
N TYR A 557 37.16 27.74 45.46
CA TYR A 557 37.12 26.48 46.21
C TYR A 557 36.37 26.63 47.54
N GLN A 558 36.68 27.67 48.32
CA GLN A 558 36.01 27.93 49.60
C GLN A 558 34.51 28.20 49.42
N SER A 559 34.17 29.03 48.43
CA SER A 559 32.79 29.41 48.12
C SER A 559 31.97 28.22 47.61
N ILE A 560 32.47 27.44 46.64
CA ILE A 560 31.83 26.22 46.13
C ILE A 560 31.58 25.22 47.26
N LYS A 561 32.56 25.05 48.16
CA LYS A 561 32.44 24.15 49.31
C LYS A 561 31.39 24.64 50.31
N LYS A 562 31.39 25.94 50.62
CA LYS A 562 30.45 26.57 51.58
C LYS A 562 29.01 26.52 51.09
N GLU A 563 28.79 26.84 49.82
CA GLU A 563 27.46 26.90 49.20
C GLU A 563 27.01 25.54 48.64
N HIS A 564 27.77 24.45 48.89
CA HIS A 564 27.46 23.09 48.44
C HIS A 564 27.19 22.95 46.92
N LEU A 565 27.85 23.78 46.10
CA LEU A 565 27.57 23.87 44.66
C LEU A 565 28.12 22.70 43.85
N LEU A 566 28.94 21.84 44.46
CA LEU A 566 29.33 20.56 43.88
C LEU A 566 28.82 19.45 44.79
N ASN A 567 27.93 18.59 44.26
CA ASN A 567 27.44 17.42 44.96
C ASN A 567 28.45 16.29 44.77
N ILE A 568 29.18 15.94 45.83
CA ILE A 568 30.28 14.96 45.77
C ILE A 568 29.80 13.59 45.30
N GLY A 569 28.69 13.10 45.86
CA GLY A 569 28.14 11.79 45.50
C GLY A 569 27.71 11.71 44.04
N TYR A 570 26.99 12.73 43.57
CA TYR A 570 26.60 12.87 42.16
C TYR A 570 27.82 12.94 41.24
N TYR A 571 28.79 13.79 41.59
CA TYR A 571 29.97 14.00 40.79
C TYR A 571 30.79 12.71 40.68
N LEU A 572 31.05 12.00 41.77
CA LEU A 572 31.80 10.75 41.76
C LEU A 572 31.04 9.57 41.12
N LYS A 573 29.71 9.54 41.20
CA LYS A 573 28.87 8.55 40.50
C LYS A 573 29.04 8.68 38.98
N ASN A 574 28.99 9.91 38.47
CA ASN A 574 29.05 10.18 37.04
C ASN A 574 30.49 10.26 36.49
N ASN A 575 31.49 10.35 37.37
CA ASN A 575 32.90 10.52 37.03
C ASN A 575 33.77 9.44 37.69
N SER A 576 33.72 8.24 37.14
CA SER A 576 34.36 7.04 37.71
C SER A 576 35.88 7.16 37.79
N ASP A 577 36.51 7.87 36.86
CA ASP A 577 37.94 8.17 36.83
C ASP A 577 38.39 9.06 38.00
N VAL A 578 37.58 10.07 38.35
CA VAL A 578 37.82 10.93 39.51
C VAL A 578 37.67 10.13 40.80
N ARG A 579 36.63 9.28 40.86
CA ARG A 579 36.38 8.37 41.98
C ARG A 579 37.54 7.39 42.19
N ILE A 580 37.98 6.70 41.13
CA ILE A 580 39.06 5.71 41.18
C ILE A 580 40.40 6.38 41.53
N SER A 581 40.69 7.56 40.96
CA SER A 581 41.92 8.29 41.27
C SER A 581 41.95 8.90 42.67
N GLY A 582 40.80 9.00 43.34
CA GLY A 582 40.66 9.55 44.69
C GLY A 582 40.95 11.05 44.78
N LYS A 583 40.97 11.77 43.65
CA LYS A 583 41.18 13.22 43.59
C LYS A 583 40.07 13.96 44.32
N ASP A 584 40.39 15.13 44.85
CA ASP A 584 39.39 16.04 45.42
C ASP A 584 38.41 16.51 44.31
N PRO A 585 37.10 16.28 44.43
CA PRO A 585 36.12 16.60 43.39
C PRO A 585 36.06 18.09 43.04
N ILE A 586 36.20 18.98 44.02
CA ILE A 586 36.15 20.44 43.80
C ILE A 586 37.43 20.90 43.09
N ILE A 587 38.59 20.41 43.53
CA ILE A 587 39.86 20.71 42.84
C ILE A 587 39.83 20.16 41.41
N HIS A 588 39.34 18.93 41.23
CA HIS A 588 39.21 18.32 39.91
C HIS A 588 38.32 19.19 39.01
N TYR A 589 37.15 19.58 39.50
CA TYR A 589 36.24 20.42 38.76
C TYR A 589 36.87 21.77 38.37
N ILE A 590 37.53 22.44 39.32
CA ILE A 590 38.13 23.77 39.12
C ILE A 590 39.16 23.76 37.98
N TYR A 591 39.97 22.71 37.88
CA TYR A 591 41.09 22.65 36.92
C TYR A 591 40.79 21.88 35.63
N HIS A 592 39.88 20.91 35.70
CA HIS A 592 39.63 19.93 34.63
C HIS A 592 38.14 19.82 34.31
N GLY A 593 37.30 19.58 35.31
CA GLY A 593 35.92 19.16 35.08
C GLY A 593 35.08 20.12 34.24
N TYR A 594 35.18 21.43 34.45
CA TYR A 594 34.41 22.39 33.65
C TYR A 594 34.86 22.47 32.18
N LYS A 595 36.13 22.17 31.88
CA LYS A 595 36.65 22.14 30.50
C LYS A 595 36.25 20.87 29.76
N GLU A 596 35.93 19.84 30.52
CA GLU A 596 35.50 18.53 30.05
C GLU A 596 33.96 18.42 29.98
N GLY A 597 33.22 19.53 30.16
CA GLY A 597 31.76 19.56 30.15
C GLY A 597 31.10 18.79 31.30
N ARG A 598 31.83 18.47 32.38
CA ARG A 598 31.30 17.70 33.51
C ARG A 598 30.36 18.57 34.33
N LYS A 599 29.22 18.02 34.76
CA LYS A 599 28.25 18.71 35.62
C LYS A 599 28.59 18.55 37.10
N PRO A 600 28.70 19.62 37.90
CA PRO A 600 29.04 19.55 39.32
C PRO A 600 27.87 19.08 40.20
N ASN A 601 26.64 19.27 39.73
CA ASN A 601 25.41 18.83 40.36
C ASN A 601 24.30 18.71 39.28
N PRO A 602 23.11 18.16 39.58
CA PRO A 602 22.03 18.00 38.59
C PRO A 602 21.47 19.30 38.01
N THR A 603 21.57 20.43 38.72
CA THR A 603 20.90 21.71 38.42
C THR A 603 21.87 22.81 37.94
N PHE A 604 23.14 22.47 37.69
CA PHE A 604 24.12 23.40 37.16
C PHE A 604 24.78 22.79 35.93
N ASP A 605 24.58 23.44 34.79
CA ASP A 605 25.21 23.07 33.53
C ASP A 605 26.22 24.15 33.14
N GLY A 606 27.51 23.81 33.22
CA GLY A 606 28.59 24.76 32.99
C GLY A 606 28.69 25.23 31.54
N ASP A 607 28.35 24.37 30.58
CA ASP A 607 28.39 24.71 29.17
C ASP A 607 27.23 25.66 28.84
N TYR A 608 26.03 25.34 29.31
CA TYR A 608 24.87 26.22 29.20
C TYR A 608 25.13 27.58 29.86
N TYR A 609 25.72 27.61 31.06
CA TYR A 609 26.05 28.84 31.77
C TYR A 609 26.99 29.74 30.95
N LEU A 610 28.00 29.16 30.28
CA LEU A 610 28.92 29.92 29.42
C LEU A 610 28.28 30.37 28.10
N GLU A 611 27.28 29.65 27.60
CA GLU A 611 26.51 30.05 26.41
C GLU A 611 25.69 31.32 26.68
N ILE A 612 25.00 31.38 27.82
CA ILE A 612 24.12 32.51 28.15
C ILE A 612 24.87 33.70 28.77
N HIS A 613 25.98 33.46 29.47
CA HIS A 613 26.79 34.49 30.13
C HIS A 613 28.09 34.73 29.38
N SER A 614 27.96 35.42 28.24
CA SER A 614 29.08 35.68 27.31
C SER A 614 30.26 36.46 27.94
N ASP A 615 30.01 37.26 28.97
CA ASP A 615 31.03 37.95 29.75
C ASP A 615 31.97 36.98 30.48
N VAL A 616 31.42 35.91 31.07
CA VAL A 616 32.16 34.84 31.75
C VAL A 616 32.98 34.03 30.75
N LYS A 617 32.38 33.73 29.59
CA LYS A 617 33.03 33.01 28.48
C LYS A 617 34.18 33.80 27.87
N THR A 618 33.98 35.09 27.63
CA THR A 618 35.00 35.99 27.03
C THR A 618 36.22 36.14 27.95
N LEU A 619 35.99 36.16 29.26
CA LEU A 619 37.06 36.21 30.26
C LEU A 619 37.69 34.83 30.57
N ASN A 620 37.22 33.77 29.90
CA ASN A 620 37.66 32.38 30.08
C ASN A 620 37.66 31.93 31.56
N LEU A 621 36.64 32.37 32.30
CA LEU A 621 36.50 32.06 33.72
C LEU A 621 35.87 30.69 33.90
N ASN A 622 36.22 30.01 35.00
CA ASN A 622 35.53 28.79 35.38
C ASN A 622 34.07 29.15 35.75
N PRO A 623 33.05 28.54 35.11
CA PRO A 623 31.66 28.94 35.27
C PRO A 623 31.13 28.72 36.70
N LEU A 624 31.53 27.64 37.36
CA LEU A 624 31.09 27.36 38.73
C LEU A 624 31.79 28.28 39.74
N VAL A 625 33.08 28.60 39.53
CA VAL A 625 33.82 29.56 40.37
C VAL A 625 33.26 30.97 40.19
N HIS A 626 32.95 31.37 38.97
CA HIS A 626 32.29 32.65 38.70
C HIS A 626 30.92 32.70 39.38
N TYR A 627 30.11 31.67 39.16
CA TYR A 627 28.78 31.57 39.75
C TYR A 627 28.83 31.64 41.28
N SER A 628 29.77 30.91 41.91
CA SER A 628 29.89 30.87 43.37
C SER A 628 30.31 32.22 43.97
N LEU A 629 31.16 32.98 43.29
CA LEU A 629 31.68 34.25 43.78
C LEU A 629 30.79 35.45 43.47
N TYR A 630 30.06 35.40 42.36
CA TYR A 630 29.30 36.53 41.82
C TYR A 630 27.89 36.13 41.40
N GLY A 631 27.77 35.07 40.59
CA GLY A 631 26.51 34.70 39.94
C GLY A 631 25.34 34.38 40.88
N ILE A 632 25.59 33.92 42.11
CA ILE A 632 24.53 33.72 43.13
C ILE A 632 23.89 35.05 43.51
N ASN A 633 24.71 36.07 43.80
CA ASN A 633 24.22 37.40 44.20
C ASN A 633 23.65 38.17 43.01
N GLU A 634 24.05 37.81 41.79
CA GLU A 634 23.55 38.37 40.53
C GLU A 634 22.33 37.60 39.99
N GLU A 635 21.83 36.58 40.71
CA GLU A 635 20.66 35.76 40.32
C GLU A 635 20.76 35.14 38.91
N ARG A 636 21.98 34.76 38.50
CA ARG A 636 22.24 34.24 37.15
C ARG A 636 21.64 32.84 36.95
N ILE A 637 20.96 32.64 35.81
CA ILE A 637 20.39 31.35 35.40
C ILE A 637 21.51 30.31 35.18
N THR A 638 21.29 29.05 35.60
CA THR A 638 22.32 27.98 35.63
C THR A 638 22.00 26.72 34.82
N HIS A 639 20.78 26.59 34.30
CA HIS A 639 20.32 25.45 33.50
C HIS A 639 19.07 25.84 32.70
N ASN A 640 18.67 25.00 31.75
CA ASN A 640 17.45 25.17 30.96
C ASN A 640 16.23 24.62 31.73
N GLN A 641 15.25 25.47 32.05
CA GLN A 641 14.07 25.13 32.85
C GLN A 641 12.97 24.37 32.07
N VAL A 642 13.16 24.06 30.78
CA VAL A 642 12.09 23.56 29.90
C VAL A 642 11.76 22.06 30.12
N ASN A 643 12.52 21.30 30.91
CA ASN A 643 12.37 19.84 30.99
C ASN A 643 12.32 19.22 32.41
N ASP A 644 12.00 19.99 33.46
CA ASP A 644 11.79 19.42 34.81
C ASP A 644 10.36 18.91 35.04
#